data_AF-A0A3N5G5L2-F1
#
_entry.id   AF-A0A3N5G5L2-F1
#
_cell.length_a   1.000
_cell.length_b   1.000
_cell.length_c   1.000
_cell.angle_alpha   90.00
_cell.angle_beta   90.00
_cell.angle_gamma   90.00
#
_symmetry.space_group_name_H-M   'P 1'
#
loop_
_entity.id
_entity.type
_entity.pdbx_description
1 polymer ?
#
loop_
_entity_poly.entity_id
_entity_poly.type
_entity_poly.pdbx_seq_one_letter_code
_entity_poly.pdbx_strand_id
1 'polypeptide(L)'
;TPDKKHLGRFALETAEFTIAYYNKYFSLKYPFEKLDIVAVPDFAPGAMENTAAIFYRERLLLVDEPKVSVAAKRSVASVLAHEIAHHWFGDLVTMKWWDDIWLNEGFATWMENKPVRDLRPTWGADLTEATDTQRALNLDALQSTRPIRAKADTPDQISELFDAITYEKGAAVLRMVENTVGPDVFRTGVNNYLKKYAYANASAEDFWAEIAAASGAPVGRIMASFVDQSGSPLINIRSECQSDRLMVTATLERFSLDVASPRGNQEWQLPVCMKWPGPNGQLEQSCRLFSHPVETWPAGSCSGWVFANAGGMGVYRTAYQPDMLRRVAQVADTSLQPVERISLLGDEWALVRQGRDTIADYLSLAERLARDHVGQVVRMVTERLDEISEYFVSPEVSPAYQAWVRRLLQPVAQELGWTPPPDELEDQRERRASVLYTLGWAGGDAVTLQRARDTTNQYLDGKVAADPTLLSTAIQLAATHGDRELYDRMLARMRSDADPTEQQRFRNALGRFTEPELIRRTIALVFSEEVKVQDKTTVLTILLANPRARATTWQTIKDRWPDLEKRLGVFQGVPDVVEATAAFCDPAARDDVQRFFETHKVPAAERALRQSLERMNSCIALRDRTLAPLSAFLKSASVP
;
A
#
# COMPACT_ATOMS: atom_id res chain seq x y z
N THR A 1 -28.26 -7.31 -10.57
CA THR A 1 -29.48 -8.11 -10.78
C THR A 1 -30.53 -7.77 -9.71
N PRO A 2 -31.84 -8.02 -9.92
CA PRO A 2 -32.89 -7.64 -8.96
C PRO A 2 -32.67 -8.16 -7.53
N ASP A 3 -32.09 -9.36 -7.39
CA ASP A 3 -31.72 -10.01 -6.12
C ASP A 3 -30.64 -9.25 -5.33
N LYS A 4 -29.75 -8.50 -6.01
CA LYS A 4 -28.67 -7.73 -5.38
C LYS A 4 -28.96 -6.25 -5.20
N LYS A 5 -30.16 -5.76 -5.56
CA LYS A 5 -30.51 -4.33 -5.53
C LYS A 5 -30.26 -3.68 -4.17
N HIS A 6 -30.56 -4.38 -3.09
CA HIS A 6 -30.41 -3.88 -1.72
C HIS A 6 -28.95 -3.58 -1.34
N LEU A 7 -27.98 -4.24 -1.99
CA LEU A 7 -26.54 -4.04 -1.75
C LEU A 7 -25.98 -2.76 -2.38
N GLY A 8 -26.74 -2.08 -3.24
CA GLY A 8 -26.30 -0.86 -3.94
C GLY A 8 -26.51 0.44 -3.15
N ARG A 9 -27.14 0.40 -1.97
CA ARG A 9 -27.51 1.60 -1.21
C ARG A 9 -26.29 2.42 -0.78
N PHE A 10 -25.32 1.76 -0.17
CA PHE A 10 -24.08 2.40 0.29
C PHE A 10 -23.36 3.13 -0.85
N ALA A 11 -23.31 2.50 -2.03
CA ALA A 11 -22.70 3.10 -3.22
C ALA A 11 -23.46 4.33 -3.71
N LEU A 12 -24.79 4.29 -3.75
CA LEU A 12 -25.62 5.41 -4.15
C LEU A 12 -25.41 6.63 -3.23
N GLU A 13 -25.50 6.43 -1.92
CA GLU A 13 -25.31 7.50 -0.92
C GLU A 13 -23.91 8.11 -1.01
N THR A 14 -22.89 7.26 -1.20
CA THR A 14 -21.50 7.69 -1.38
C THR A 14 -21.33 8.50 -2.67
N ALA A 15 -21.93 8.04 -3.77
CA ALA A 15 -21.86 8.74 -5.05
C ALA A 15 -22.55 10.11 -5.01
N GLU A 16 -23.74 10.20 -4.42
CA GLU A 16 -24.46 11.47 -4.25
C GLU A 16 -23.64 12.48 -3.46
N PHE A 17 -23.03 12.04 -2.35
CA PHE A 17 -22.13 12.87 -1.56
C PHE A 17 -20.92 13.32 -2.38
N THR A 18 -20.25 12.39 -3.06
CA THR A 18 -19.01 12.68 -3.80
C THR A 18 -19.24 13.62 -5.00
N ILE A 19 -20.33 13.46 -5.75
CA ILE A 19 -20.69 14.39 -6.83
C ILE A 19 -20.93 15.80 -6.26
N ALA A 20 -21.66 15.91 -5.15
CA ALA A 20 -21.89 17.20 -4.49
C ALA A 20 -20.58 17.83 -4.00
N TYR A 21 -19.68 17.02 -3.44
CA TYR A 21 -18.35 17.44 -3.02
C TYR A 21 -17.53 17.99 -4.20
N TYR A 22 -17.42 17.24 -5.30
CA TYR A 22 -16.63 17.66 -6.47
C TYR A 22 -17.22 18.85 -7.21
N ASN A 23 -18.56 18.96 -7.31
CA ASN A 23 -19.21 20.16 -7.83
C ASN A 23 -18.75 21.44 -7.10
N LYS A 24 -18.62 21.35 -5.76
CA LYS A 24 -18.15 22.44 -4.93
C LYS A 24 -16.65 22.65 -5.04
N TYR A 25 -15.86 21.58 -4.94
CA TYR A 25 -14.40 21.64 -4.95
C TYR A 25 -13.88 22.23 -6.27
N PHE A 26 -14.33 21.70 -7.41
CA PHE A 26 -13.91 22.13 -8.74
C PHE A 26 -14.57 23.43 -9.21
N SER A 27 -15.56 23.93 -8.47
CA SER A 27 -16.38 25.09 -8.87
C SER A 27 -16.95 24.93 -10.29
N LEU A 28 -17.30 23.69 -10.64
CA LEU A 28 -17.83 23.28 -11.94
C LEU A 28 -18.79 22.11 -11.71
N LYS A 29 -20.03 22.24 -12.17
CA LYS A 29 -21.02 21.17 -12.03
C LYS A 29 -20.69 19.99 -12.95
N TYR A 30 -21.03 18.79 -12.49
CA TYR A 30 -21.05 17.58 -13.30
C TYR A 30 -21.77 17.84 -14.64
N PRO A 31 -21.13 17.62 -15.80
CA PRO A 31 -21.65 18.12 -17.07
C PRO A 31 -22.57 17.16 -17.83
N PHE A 32 -22.67 15.87 -17.45
CA PHE A 32 -23.23 14.83 -18.33
C PHE A 32 -24.69 14.41 -18.06
N GLU A 33 -25.51 15.30 -17.49
CA GLU A 33 -26.96 15.15 -17.19
C GLU A 33 -27.31 14.05 -16.15
N LYS A 34 -26.80 12.83 -16.31
CA LYS A 34 -26.97 11.68 -15.41
C LYS A 34 -25.64 10.94 -15.19
N LEU A 35 -25.60 10.10 -14.16
CA LEU A 35 -24.52 9.15 -13.93
C LEU A 35 -25.10 7.78 -13.56
N ASP A 36 -24.88 6.79 -14.40
CA ASP A 36 -25.15 5.39 -14.06
C ASP A 36 -23.94 4.76 -13.36
N ILE A 37 -24.19 3.91 -12.37
CA ILE A 37 -23.16 3.20 -11.60
C ILE A 37 -23.51 1.71 -11.65
N VAL A 38 -22.70 0.93 -12.37
CA VAL A 38 -23.08 -0.40 -12.84
C VAL A 38 -22.16 -1.48 -12.28
N ALA A 39 -22.73 -2.41 -11.52
CA ALA A 39 -22.03 -3.63 -11.11
C ALA A 39 -21.97 -4.64 -12.26
N VAL A 40 -20.77 -5.03 -12.68
CA VAL A 40 -20.51 -6.03 -13.72
C VAL A 40 -20.01 -7.33 -13.08
N PRO A 41 -20.65 -8.49 -13.34
CA PRO A 41 -20.25 -9.77 -12.74
C PRO A 41 -18.83 -10.23 -13.08
N ASP A 42 -18.39 -9.97 -14.31
CA ASP A 42 -17.06 -10.30 -14.82
C ASP A 42 -16.44 -9.05 -15.46
N PHE A 43 -15.41 -8.51 -14.83
CA PHE A 43 -14.78 -7.25 -15.20
C PHE A 43 -13.28 -7.29 -14.93
N ALA A 44 -12.48 -6.98 -15.95
CA ALA A 44 -11.03 -7.07 -15.86
C ALA A 44 -10.42 -5.97 -14.97
N PRO A 45 -10.76 -4.67 -15.11
CA PRO A 45 -10.34 -3.66 -14.14
C PRO A 45 -11.06 -3.80 -12.79
N GLY A 46 -10.65 -3.01 -11.80
CA GLY A 46 -11.45 -2.79 -10.60
C GLY A 46 -12.75 -2.02 -10.93
N ALA A 47 -12.59 -0.89 -11.62
CA ALA A 47 -13.66 -0.06 -12.16
C ALA A 47 -13.17 0.67 -13.44
N MET A 48 -14.07 1.33 -14.16
CA MET A 48 -13.76 2.11 -15.37
C MET A 48 -14.75 3.28 -15.50
N GLU A 49 -14.19 4.45 -15.74
CA GLU A 49 -14.79 5.77 -15.61
C GLU A 49 -15.67 6.21 -16.79
N ASN A 50 -16.21 5.29 -17.60
CA ASN A 50 -16.89 5.66 -18.85
C ASN A 50 -17.93 6.78 -18.63
N THR A 51 -17.85 7.83 -19.46
CA THR A 51 -18.66 9.04 -19.30
C THR A 51 -20.15 8.73 -19.15
N ALA A 52 -20.74 9.24 -18.06
CA ALA A 52 -22.14 9.05 -17.66
C ALA A 52 -22.56 7.60 -17.30
N ALA A 53 -21.64 6.64 -17.29
CA ALA A 53 -21.90 5.26 -16.88
C ALA A 53 -20.63 4.55 -16.40
N ILE A 54 -20.36 4.57 -15.10
CA ILE A 54 -19.18 3.90 -14.53
C ILE A 54 -19.47 2.41 -14.31
N PHE A 55 -18.51 1.55 -14.65
CA PHE A 55 -18.59 0.10 -14.46
C PHE A 55 -17.66 -0.36 -13.35
N TYR A 56 -18.12 -1.25 -12.47
CA TYR A 56 -17.38 -1.78 -11.33
C TYR A 56 -17.43 -3.30 -11.30
N ARG A 57 -16.37 -3.96 -10.78
CA ARG A 57 -16.52 -5.31 -10.23
C ARG A 57 -17.56 -5.29 -9.10
N GLU A 58 -18.40 -6.32 -9.01
CA GLU A 58 -19.43 -6.41 -7.96
C GLU A 58 -18.89 -6.15 -6.54
N ARG A 59 -17.71 -6.71 -6.20
CA ARG A 59 -17.09 -6.55 -4.87
C ARG A 59 -16.60 -5.13 -4.55
N LEU A 60 -16.46 -4.27 -5.56
CA LEU A 60 -16.03 -2.87 -5.42
C LEU A 60 -17.22 -1.91 -5.45
N LEU A 61 -18.45 -2.43 -5.43
CA LEU A 61 -19.66 -1.61 -5.47
C LEU A 61 -20.77 -2.10 -4.54
N LEU A 62 -21.02 -3.42 -4.50
CA LEU A 62 -22.13 -4.01 -3.75
C LEU A 62 -21.69 -4.32 -2.32
N VAL A 63 -22.36 -3.72 -1.34
CA VAL A 63 -22.00 -3.78 0.08
C VAL A 63 -23.20 -4.20 0.92
N ASP A 64 -23.08 -5.30 1.66
CA ASP A 64 -23.94 -5.62 2.80
C ASP A 64 -23.30 -5.05 4.07
N GLU A 65 -23.64 -3.82 4.44
CA GLU A 65 -22.90 -3.06 5.44
C GLU A 65 -22.62 -3.78 6.77
N PRO A 66 -23.53 -4.60 7.35
CA PRO A 66 -23.26 -5.36 8.56
C PRO A 66 -22.23 -6.48 8.41
N LYS A 67 -21.93 -6.93 7.17
CA LYS A 67 -21.10 -8.11 6.90
C LYS A 67 -19.72 -7.79 6.30
N VAL A 68 -19.50 -6.55 5.92
CA VAL A 68 -18.29 -6.09 5.22
C VAL A 68 -17.33 -5.42 6.20
N SER A 69 -16.03 -5.70 6.07
CA SER A 69 -14.98 -5.09 6.92
C SER A 69 -14.86 -3.60 6.66
N VAL A 70 -14.29 -2.88 7.62
CA VAL A 70 -14.00 -1.44 7.49
C VAL A 70 -13.17 -1.18 6.24
N ALA A 71 -12.07 -1.91 6.06
CA ALA A 71 -11.19 -1.78 4.90
C ALA A 71 -11.93 -1.95 3.56
N ALA A 72 -12.86 -2.90 3.48
CA ALA A 72 -13.63 -3.11 2.25
C ALA A 72 -14.65 -1.97 2.00
N LYS A 73 -15.32 -1.45 3.04
CA LYS A 73 -16.18 -0.25 2.89
C LYS A 73 -15.38 0.97 2.45
N ARG A 74 -14.18 1.16 3.03
CA ARG A 74 -13.25 2.23 2.65
C ARG A 74 -12.83 2.10 1.19
N SER A 75 -12.48 0.88 0.76
CA SER A 75 -12.12 0.60 -0.64
C SER A 75 -13.28 0.87 -1.61
N VAL A 76 -14.51 0.49 -1.29
CA VAL A 76 -15.67 0.81 -2.14
C VAL A 76 -15.87 2.32 -2.24
N ALA A 77 -15.80 3.05 -1.11
CA ALA A 77 -15.97 4.49 -1.11
C ALA A 77 -14.85 5.24 -1.84
N SER A 78 -13.60 4.81 -1.68
CA SER A 78 -12.46 5.42 -2.38
C SER A 78 -12.53 5.16 -3.88
N VAL A 79 -12.80 3.92 -4.32
CA VAL A 79 -12.94 3.62 -5.76
C VAL A 79 -14.14 4.37 -6.35
N LEU A 80 -15.28 4.46 -5.65
CA LEU A 80 -16.38 5.32 -6.10
C LEU A 80 -15.94 6.77 -6.29
N ALA A 81 -15.18 7.32 -5.34
CA ALA A 81 -14.69 8.69 -5.44
C ALA A 81 -13.68 8.87 -6.58
N HIS A 82 -12.80 7.89 -6.78
CA HIS A 82 -11.83 7.84 -7.87
C HIS A 82 -12.51 7.95 -9.24
N GLU A 83 -13.47 7.06 -9.53
CA GLU A 83 -14.17 7.04 -10.82
C GLU A 83 -15.04 8.29 -11.05
N ILE A 84 -15.61 8.86 -9.98
CA ILE A 84 -16.38 10.10 -10.11
C ILE A 84 -15.44 11.29 -10.37
N ALA A 85 -14.21 11.29 -9.82
CA ALA A 85 -13.22 12.33 -10.08
C ALA A 85 -12.80 12.38 -11.55
N HIS A 86 -12.77 11.21 -12.23
CA HIS A 86 -12.43 11.12 -13.65
C HIS A 86 -13.36 11.91 -14.58
N HIS A 87 -14.60 12.18 -14.14
CA HIS A 87 -15.52 13.01 -14.90
C HIS A 87 -15.03 14.47 -15.07
N TRP A 88 -14.11 14.92 -14.22
CA TRP A 88 -13.34 16.14 -14.40
C TRP A 88 -11.94 15.87 -14.95
N PHE A 89 -11.25 14.83 -14.48
CA PHE A 89 -9.89 14.44 -14.88
C PHE A 89 -9.86 13.13 -15.68
N GLY A 90 -10.04 13.26 -16.99
CA GLY A 90 -10.05 12.14 -17.93
C GLY A 90 -11.14 12.29 -18.97
N ASP A 91 -12.36 12.62 -18.52
CA ASP A 91 -13.50 12.81 -19.41
C ASP A 91 -13.62 14.26 -19.89
N LEU A 92 -13.76 15.20 -18.95
CA LEU A 92 -13.92 16.62 -19.29
C LEU A 92 -12.60 17.22 -19.79
N VAL A 93 -11.49 16.89 -19.12
CA VAL A 93 -10.13 17.25 -19.56
C VAL A 93 -9.32 15.98 -19.65
N THR A 94 -8.97 15.58 -20.86
CA THR A 94 -8.22 14.35 -21.13
C THR A 94 -6.75 14.68 -21.37
N MET A 95 -5.81 13.82 -20.98
CA MET A 95 -4.41 13.99 -21.41
C MET A 95 -4.28 14.02 -22.95
N LYS A 96 -3.27 14.71 -23.48
CA LYS A 96 -2.99 14.74 -24.93
C LYS A 96 -2.56 13.37 -25.47
N TRP A 97 -1.81 12.62 -24.67
CA TRP A 97 -1.36 11.27 -25.00
C TRP A 97 -1.08 10.47 -23.71
N TRP A 98 -0.95 9.14 -23.85
CA TRP A 98 -0.77 8.19 -22.75
C TRP A 98 0.50 8.42 -21.92
N ASP A 99 1.50 9.12 -22.46
CA ASP A 99 2.69 9.48 -21.69
C ASP A 99 2.37 10.39 -20.50
N ASP A 100 1.27 11.15 -20.56
CA ASP A 100 0.74 11.96 -19.47
C ASP A 100 -0.52 11.33 -18.81
N ILE A 101 -0.70 10.00 -18.86
CA ILE A 101 -1.86 9.30 -18.24
C ILE A 101 -2.05 9.62 -16.74
N TRP A 102 -0.97 10.01 -16.05
CA TRP A 102 -1.01 10.46 -14.65
C TRP A 102 -1.87 11.72 -14.44
N LEU A 103 -2.14 12.53 -15.48
CA LEU A 103 -3.08 13.65 -15.41
C LEU A 103 -4.52 13.19 -15.16
N ASN A 104 -4.85 11.95 -15.53
CA ASN A 104 -6.13 11.34 -15.21
C ASN A 104 -6.00 10.61 -13.88
N GLU A 105 -5.16 9.57 -13.86
CA GLU A 105 -5.09 8.58 -12.78
C GLU A 105 -4.49 9.13 -11.48
N GLY A 106 -3.40 9.89 -11.59
CA GLY A 106 -2.77 10.53 -10.43
C GLY A 106 -3.68 11.57 -9.78
N PHE A 107 -4.50 12.27 -10.58
CA PHE A 107 -5.52 13.19 -10.06
C PHE A 107 -6.69 12.48 -9.42
N ALA A 108 -7.21 11.43 -10.05
CA ALA A 108 -8.27 10.62 -9.47
C ALA A 108 -7.82 10.02 -8.13
N THR A 109 -6.61 9.45 -8.05
CA THR A 109 -6.02 8.97 -6.79
C THR A 109 -5.78 10.07 -5.76
N TRP A 110 -5.40 11.28 -6.17
CA TRP A 110 -5.29 12.41 -5.25
C TRP A 110 -6.65 12.90 -4.74
N MET A 111 -7.70 12.82 -5.57
CA MET A 111 -9.04 13.28 -5.22
C MET A 111 -9.87 12.25 -4.46
N GLU A 112 -9.59 10.95 -4.59
CA GLU A 112 -10.44 9.88 -4.03
C GLU A 112 -10.60 9.96 -2.50
N ASN A 113 -9.53 10.37 -1.81
CA ASN A 113 -9.49 10.37 -0.34
C ASN A 113 -10.09 11.63 0.28
N LYS A 114 -10.25 12.72 -0.49
CA LYS A 114 -10.80 14.00 0.00
C LYS A 114 -12.29 13.92 0.39
N PRO A 115 -13.23 13.45 -0.46
CA PRO A 115 -14.62 13.30 -0.05
C PRO A 115 -14.78 12.19 0.99
N VAL A 116 -13.98 11.12 0.94
CA VAL A 116 -14.02 10.04 1.95
C VAL A 116 -13.67 10.57 3.33
N ARG A 117 -12.69 11.46 3.44
CA ARG A 117 -12.32 12.13 4.69
C ARG A 117 -13.48 12.92 5.30
N ASP A 118 -14.27 13.62 4.48
CA ASP A 118 -15.42 14.39 4.95
C ASP A 118 -16.62 13.50 5.26
N LEU A 119 -16.84 12.45 4.46
CA LEU A 119 -17.95 11.51 4.62
C LEU A 119 -17.77 10.57 5.83
N ARG A 120 -16.53 10.16 6.11
CA ARG A 120 -16.14 9.24 7.19
C ARG A 120 -14.80 9.63 7.80
N PRO A 121 -14.77 10.65 8.69
CA PRO A 121 -13.52 11.17 9.28
C PRO A 121 -12.71 10.13 10.08
N THR A 122 -13.34 9.08 10.61
CA THR A 122 -12.69 8.03 11.40
C THR A 122 -11.97 6.97 10.56
N TRP A 123 -12.09 7.02 9.23
CA TRP A 123 -11.48 6.02 8.34
C TRP A 123 -10.01 6.28 8.01
N GLY A 124 -9.42 7.39 8.48
CA GLY A 124 -7.98 7.64 8.35
C GLY A 124 -7.51 7.74 6.89
N ALA A 125 -8.23 8.51 6.07
CA ALA A 125 -7.90 8.68 4.65
C ALA A 125 -6.49 9.26 4.42
N ASP A 126 -6.02 10.12 5.32
CA ASP A 126 -4.64 10.63 5.37
C ASP A 126 -3.61 9.53 5.65
N LEU A 127 -3.96 8.53 6.47
CA LEU A 127 -3.11 7.37 6.75
C LEU A 127 -2.98 6.45 5.52
N THR A 128 -4.09 6.30 4.78
CA THR A 128 -4.09 5.61 3.48
C THR A 128 -3.15 6.32 2.49
N GLU A 129 -3.29 7.63 2.32
CA GLU A 129 -2.42 8.46 1.47
C GLU A 129 -0.92 8.32 1.83
N ALA A 130 -0.59 8.31 3.12
CA ALA A 130 0.79 8.12 3.59
C ALA A 130 1.32 6.71 3.28
N THR A 131 0.47 5.68 3.43
CA THR A 131 0.82 4.29 3.10
C THR A 131 1.03 4.11 1.59
N ASP A 132 0.18 4.72 0.77
CA ASP A 132 0.29 4.69 -0.68
C ASP A 132 1.57 5.39 -1.17
N THR A 133 1.98 6.48 -0.51
CA THR A 133 3.29 7.10 -0.76
C THR A 133 4.44 6.12 -0.52
N GLN A 134 4.39 5.35 0.57
CA GLN A 134 5.40 4.34 0.86
C GLN A 134 5.39 3.21 -0.17
N ARG A 135 4.23 2.80 -0.68
CA ARG A 135 4.10 1.84 -1.78
C ARG A 135 4.75 2.35 -3.06
N ALA A 136 4.46 3.60 -3.46
CA ALA A 136 5.08 4.24 -4.60
C ALA A 136 6.61 4.30 -4.46
N LEU A 137 7.12 4.80 -3.33
CA LEU A 137 8.55 4.88 -3.06
C LEU A 137 9.25 3.51 -3.01
N ASN A 138 8.54 2.42 -2.70
CA ASN A 138 9.08 1.07 -2.76
C ASN A 138 9.23 0.55 -4.19
N LEU A 139 8.26 0.82 -5.06
CA LEU A 139 8.35 0.49 -6.49
C LEU A 139 9.43 1.32 -7.16
N ASP A 140 9.47 2.62 -6.84
CA ASP A 140 10.37 3.59 -7.45
C ASP A 140 11.84 3.45 -7.01
N ALA A 141 12.09 2.63 -6.00
CA ALA A 141 13.45 2.26 -5.57
C ALA A 141 14.08 1.15 -6.44
N LEU A 142 13.31 0.51 -7.32
CA LEU A 142 13.81 -0.51 -8.26
C LEU A 142 14.55 0.15 -9.43
N GLN A 143 15.49 -0.60 -10.03
CA GLN A 143 16.18 -0.16 -11.25
C GLN A 143 15.26 -0.18 -12.47
N SER A 144 14.30 -1.11 -12.50
CA SER A 144 13.23 -1.20 -13.50
C SER A 144 12.08 -0.19 -13.32
N THR A 145 12.22 0.78 -12.41
CA THR A 145 11.27 1.90 -12.32
C THR A 145 11.32 2.79 -13.59
N ARG A 146 10.38 3.72 -13.69
CA ARG A 146 10.22 4.67 -14.80
C ARG A 146 9.89 6.07 -14.27
N PRO A 147 10.11 7.14 -15.06
CA PRO A 147 9.48 8.44 -14.78
C PRO A 147 7.95 8.34 -14.79
N ILE A 148 7.28 9.28 -14.12
CA ILE A 148 5.81 9.36 -14.12
C ILE A 148 5.32 9.59 -15.56
N ARG A 149 5.94 10.55 -16.25
CA ARG A 149 5.76 10.74 -17.69
C ARG A 149 6.66 9.79 -18.45
N ALA A 150 6.08 8.78 -19.08
CA ALA A 150 6.82 7.75 -19.80
C ALA A 150 6.22 7.51 -21.18
N LYS A 151 7.05 7.57 -22.22
CA LYS A 151 6.60 7.32 -23.59
C LYS A 151 6.05 5.89 -23.73
N ALA A 152 4.87 5.78 -24.31
CA ALA A 152 4.27 4.51 -24.72
C ALA A 152 3.64 4.65 -26.12
N ASP A 153 3.99 3.72 -27.01
CA ASP A 153 3.55 3.70 -28.42
C ASP A 153 2.67 2.48 -28.75
N THR A 154 2.83 1.36 -28.01
CA THR A 154 2.06 0.12 -28.22
C THR A 154 1.01 -0.09 -27.13
N PRO A 155 -0.06 -0.88 -27.39
CA PRO A 155 -1.05 -1.23 -26.36
C PRO A 155 -0.44 -1.89 -25.12
N ASP A 156 0.58 -2.74 -25.30
CA ASP A 156 1.29 -3.38 -24.20
C ASP A 156 2.05 -2.34 -23.36
N GLN A 157 2.78 -1.42 -24.00
CA GLN A 157 3.48 -0.34 -23.31
C GLN A 157 2.52 0.59 -22.56
N ILE A 158 1.38 0.92 -23.17
CA ILE A 158 0.33 1.73 -22.55
C ILE A 158 -0.23 0.99 -21.33
N SER A 159 -0.53 -0.30 -21.45
CA SER A 159 -1.03 -1.12 -20.34
C SER A 159 -0.07 -1.14 -19.16
N GLU A 160 1.24 -1.18 -19.41
CA GLU A 160 2.23 -1.12 -18.34
C GLU A 160 2.29 0.26 -17.65
N LEU A 161 1.73 1.34 -18.20
CA LEU A 161 1.70 2.64 -17.50
C LEU A 161 0.72 2.65 -16.33
N PHE A 162 -0.21 1.69 -16.23
CA PHE A 162 -1.18 1.58 -15.15
C PHE A 162 -0.56 0.87 -13.93
N ASP A 163 0.46 1.51 -13.35
CA ASP A 163 1.22 1.02 -12.20
C ASP A 163 1.31 2.07 -11.08
N ALA A 164 1.95 1.71 -9.96
CA ALA A 164 2.00 2.60 -8.80
C ALA A 164 2.78 3.91 -8.98
N ILE A 165 3.49 4.07 -10.10
CA ILE A 165 4.15 5.32 -10.47
C ILE A 165 3.13 6.31 -11.04
N THR A 166 2.15 5.85 -11.82
CA THR A 166 1.07 6.70 -12.36
C THR A 166 0.09 7.12 -11.26
N TYR A 167 -0.39 6.16 -10.49
CA TYR A 167 -1.42 6.37 -9.47
C TYR A 167 -0.84 7.03 -8.20
N GLU A 168 -0.11 6.26 -7.38
CA GLU A 168 0.24 6.72 -6.03
C GLU A 168 1.42 7.71 -6.02
N LYS A 169 2.44 7.53 -6.88
CA LYS A 169 3.51 8.54 -6.98
C LYS A 169 2.96 9.84 -7.57
N GLY A 170 2.12 9.77 -8.61
CA GLY A 170 1.43 10.93 -9.17
C GLY A 170 0.63 11.70 -8.12
N ALA A 171 -0.22 10.99 -7.37
CA ALA A 171 -1.01 11.59 -6.28
C ALA A 171 -0.15 12.16 -5.14
N ALA A 172 0.93 11.48 -4.77
CA ALA A 172 1.85 11.96 -3.73
C ALA A 172 2.56 13.26 -4.14
N VAL A 173 2.97 13.37 -5.41
CA VAL A 173 3.57 14.61 -5.95
C VAL A 173 2.56 15.75 -5.96
N LEU A 174 1.32 15.49 -6.39
CA LEU A 174 0.24 16.48 -6.33
C LEU A 174 -0.02 16.97 -4.90
N ARG A 175 -0.09 16.06 -3.93
CA ARG A 175 -0.27 16.39 -2.51
C ARG A 175 0.90 17.17 -1.92
N MET A 176 2.14 16.83 -2.30
CA MET A 176 3.33 17.59 -1.89
C MET A 176 3.31 19.02 -2.43
N VAL A 177 2.89 19.22 -3.69
CA VAL A 177 2.75 20.55 -4.29
C VAL A 177 1.58 21.32 -3.66
N GLU A 178 0.43 20.68 -3.43
CA GLU A 178 -0.71 21.25 -2.70
C GLU A 178 -0.26 21.76 -1.31
N ASN A 179 0.51 20.97 -0.57
CA ASN A 179 1.07 21.37 0.72
C ASN A 179 2.07 22.53 0.61
N THR A 180 2.82 22.60 -0.49
CA THR A 180 3.83 23.65 -0.72
C THR A 180 3.19 25.00 -1.03
N VAL A 181 2.15 25.03 -1.88
CA VAL A 181 1.51 26.29 -2.30
C VAL A 181 0.29 26.67 -1.45
N GLY A 182 -0.21 25.73 -0.65
CA GLY A 182 -1.42 25.85 0.15
C GLY A 182 -2.67 25.36 -0.59
N PRO A 183 -3.61 24.69 0.11
CA PRO A 183 -4.74 24.00 -0.51
C PRO A 183 -5.70 24.93 -1.28
N ASP A 184 -5.93 26.14 -0.79
CA ASP A 184 -6.83 27.10 -1.45
C ASP A 184 -6.25 27.63 -2.78
N VAL A 185 -4.95 27.91 -2.79
CA VAL A 185 -4.22 28.36 -3.97
C VAL A 185 -4.14 27.23 -4.99
N PHE A 186 -3.81 26.02 -4.55
CA PHE A 186 -3.76 24.84 -5.41
C PHE A 186 -5.12 24.58 -6.07
N ARG A 187 -6.20 24.57 -5.27
CA ARG A 187 -7.58 24.43 -5.76
C ARG A 187 -7.95 25.52 -6.76
N THR A 188 -7.53 26.76 -6.54
CA THR A 188 -7.77 27.85 -7.51
C THR A 188 -7.13 27.55 -8.85
N GLY A 189 -5.87 27.09 -8.86
CA GLY A 189 -5.17 26.67 -10.08
C GLY A 189 -5.85 25.48 -10.77
N VAL A 190 -6.27 24.46 -10.02
CA VAL A 190 -7.04 23.32 -10.53
C VAL A 190 -8.34 23.78 -11.20
N ASN A 191 -9.08 24.69 -10.57
CA ASN A 191 -10.34 25.20 -11.11
C ASN A 191 -10.11 26.00 -12.40
N ASN A 192 -9.01 26.75 -12.50
CA ASN A 192 -8.64 27.47 -13.72
C ASN A 192 -8.28 26.50 -14.85
N TYR A 193 -7.50 25.46 -14.54
CA TYR A 193 -7.15 24.39 -15.47
C TYR A 193 -8.40 23.70 -16.04
N LEU A 194 -9.29 23.21 -15.17
CA LEU A 194 -10.51 22.51 -15.61
C LEU A 194 -11.42 23.41 -16.47
N LYS A 195 -11.55 24.69 -16.13
CA LYS A 195 -12.36 25.64 -16.93
C LYS A 195 -11.73 25.95 -18.29
N LYS A 196 -10.41 26.08 -18.34
CA LYS A 196 -9.68 26.47 -19.56
C LYS A 196 -9.61 25.35 -20.59
N TYR A 197 -9.44 24.11 -20.12
CA TYR A 197 -9.26 22.94 -20.99
C TYR A 197 -10.50 22.04 -21.07
N ALA A 198 -11.66 22.51 -20.57
CA ALA A 198 -12.92 21.79 -20.65
C ALA A 198 -13.24 21.35 -22.09
N TYR A 199 -13.58 20.08 -22.26
CA TYR A 199 -13.85 19.41 -23.53
C TYR A 199 -12.67 19.41 -24.52
N ALA A 200 -11.46 19.42 -23.99
CA ALA A 200 -10.22 19.41 -24.78
C ALA A 200 -9.15 18.54 -24.12
N ASN A 201 -8.00 18.46 -24.78
CA ASN A 201 -6.82 17.78 -24.26
C ASN A 201 -5.82 18.75 -23.63
N ALA A 202 -5.10 18.30 -22.61
CA ALA A 202 -4.05 19.08 -21.94
C ALA A 202 -2.77 18.25 -21.72
N SER A 203 -1.61 18.92 -21.68
CA SER A 203 -0.36 18.29 -21.21
C SER A 203 -0.05 18.69 -19.77
N ALA A 204 0.93 18.04 -19.15
CA ALA A 204 1.31 18.44 -17.80
C ALA A 204 1.87 19.86 -17.72
N GLU A 205 2.38 20.40 -18.84
CA GLU A 205 2.76 21.81 -18.92
C GLU A 205 1.57 22.76 -18.78
N ASP A 206 0.44 22.38 -19.38
CA ASP A 206 -0.78 23.13 -19.31
C ASP A 206 -1.30 23.16 -17.86
N PHE A 207 -1.21 22.04 -17.14
CA PHE A 207 -1.60 21.95 -15.74
C PHE A 207 -0.70 22.81 -14.83
N TRP A 208 0.62 22.60 -14.85
CA TRP A 208 1.49 23.28 -13.90
C TRP A 208 1.53 24.80 -14.11
N ALA A 209 1.15 25.29 -15.29
CA ALA A 209 1.16 26.70 -15.63
C ALA A 209 0.01 27.42 -14.90
N GLU A 210 -1.15 26.78 -14.80
CA GLU A 210 -2.30 27.32 -14.07
C GLU A 210 -2.04 27.33 -12.55
N ILE A 211 -1.35 26.31 -12.01
CA ILE A 211 -0.95 26.32 -10.59
C ILE A 211 0.13 27.38 -10.32
N ALA A 212 1.12 27.51 -11.21
CA ALA A 212 2.15 28.54 -11.09
C ALA A 212 1.56 29.95 -11.18
N ALA A 213 0.59 30.17 -12.08
CA ALA A 213 -0.12 31.45 -12.20
C ALA A 213 -0.94 31.79 -10.94
N ALA A 214 -1.56 30.79 -10.30
CA ALA A 214 -2.30 31.00 -9.06
C ALA A 214 -1.41 31.24 -7.84
N SER A 215 -0.24 30.60 -7.77
CA SER A 215 0.62 30.58 -6.58
C SER A 215 1.80 31.54 -6.61
N GLY A 216 2.32 31.90 -7.78
CA GLY A 216 3.61 32.57 -7.93
C GLY A 216 4.82 31.70 -7.57
N ALA A 217 4.61 30.44 -7.17
CA ALA A 217 5.68 29.50 -6.84
C ALA A 217 6.25 28.83 -8.10
N PRO A 218 7.51 28.32 -8.08
CA PRO A 218 8.14 27.66 -9.22
C PRO A 218 7.62 26.22 -9.43
N VAL A 219 6.30 26.04 -9.50
CA VAL A 219 5.63 24.73 -9.53
C VAL A 219 6.11 23.86 -10.68
N GLY A 220 6.30 24.44 -11.87
CA GLY A 220 6.83 23.71 -13.03
C GLY A 220 8.20 23.08 -12.77
N ARG A 221 9.08 23.73 -11.99
CA ARG A 221 10.40 23.17 -11.65
C ARG A 221 10.30 22.04 -10.63
N ILE A 222 9.42 22.17 -9.64
CA ILE A 222 9.15 21.11 -8.66
C ILE A 222 8.59 19.90 -9.39
N MET A 223 7.48 20.07 -10.12
CA MET A 223 6.80 19.02 -10.86
C MET A 223 7.71 18.31 -11.87
N ALA A 224 8.43 19.05 -12.73
CA ALA A 224 9.35 18.46 -13.71
C ALA A 224 10.39 17.54 -13.04
N SER A 225 10.86 17.90 -11.85
CA SER A 225 11.86 17.09 -11.15
C SER A 225 11.36 15.71 -10.68
N PHE A 226 10.04 15.51 -10.59
CA PHE A 226 9.42 14.22 -10.25
C PHE A 226 8.75 13.54 -11.43
N VAL A 227 8.19 14.33 -12.36
CA VAL A 227 7.41 13.82 -13.48
C VAL A 227 8.31 13.27 -14.57
N ASP A 228 9.38 13.98 -14.90
CA ASP A 228 10.26 13.64 -16.03
C ASP A 228 11.45 12.74 -15.63
N GLN A 229 11.57 12.40 -14.34
CA GLN A 229 12.69 11.63 -13.78
C GLN A 229 12.21 10.37 -13.04
N SER A 230 12.92 9.25 -13.27
CA SER A 230 12.71 7.98 -12.57
C SER A 230 13.32 8.00 -11.16
N GLY A 231 12.73 7.32 -10.19
CA GLY A 231 13.30 7.22 -8.84
C GLY A 231 12.92 8.38 -7.92
N SER A 232 13.30 8.23 -6.67
CA SER A 232 12.97 9.15 -5.57
C SER A 232 14.22 9.60 -4.81
N PRO A 233 14.22 10.80 -4.19
CA PRO A 233 15.31 11.27 -3.36
C PRO A 233 15.40 10.53 -2.02
N LEU A 234 16.62 10.41 -1.50
CA LEU A 234 16.95 10.13 -0.11
C LEU A 234 17.61 11.38 0.48
N ILE A 235 17.13 11.82 1.63
CA ILE A 235 17.76 12.87 2.44
C ILE A 235 18.55 12.22 3.57
N ASN A 236 19.88 12.31 3.50
CA ASN A 236 20.76 11.90 4.58
C ASN A 236 20.88 13.03 5.60
N ILE A 237 20.44 12.79 6.83
CA ILE A 237 20.44 13.73 7.94
C ILE A 237 21.64 13.45 8.83
N ARG A 238 22.59 14.38 8.79
CA ARG A 238 23.70 14.46 9.75
C ARG A 238 23.50 15.65 10.67
N SER A 239 23.92 15.49 11.92
CA SER A 239 23.78 16.55 12.90
C SER A 239 25.06 16.72 13.71
N GLU A 240 25.46 17.97 13.92
CA GLU A 240 26.61 18.33 14.73
C GLU A 240 26.23 19.41 15.74
N CYS A 241 26.81 19.35 16.94
CA CYS A 241 26.59 20.38 17.95
C CYS A 241 27.57 21.54 17.76
N GLN A 242 27.06 22.77 17.63
CA GLN A 242 27.86 23.98 17.55
C GLN A 242 27.30 25.02 18.54
N SER A 243 28.06 25.32 19.61
CA SER A 243 27.67 26.33 20.62
C SER A 243 26.24 26.14 21.17
N ASP A 244 25.92 24.91 21.60
CA ASP A 244 24.60 24.47 22.10
C ASP A 244 23.45 24.52 21.07
N ARG A 245 23.79 24.73 19.80
CA ARG A 245 22.86 24.66 18.68
C ARG A 245 23.14 23.42 17.83
N LEU A 246 22.10 22.66 17.54
CA LEU A 246 22.23 21.53 16.63
C LEU A 246 22.21 22.06 15.19
N MET A 247 23.26 21.77 14.45
CA MET A 247 23.40 22.08 13.03
C MET A 247 23.10 20.81 12.25
N VAL A 248 22.05 20.85 11.42
CA VAL A 248 21.66 19.74 10.57
C VAL A 248 22.19 19.99 9.17
N THR A 249 22.93 19.02 8.66
CA THR A 249 23.34 18.94 7.27
C THR A 249 22.54 17.84 6.59
N ALA A 250 21.74 18.24 5.60
CA ALA A 250 20.92 17.38 4.78
C ALA A 250 21.60 17.20 3.41
N THR A 251 21.90 15.95 3.04
CA THR A 251 22.50 15.62 1.74
C THR A 251 21.53 14.80 0.91
N LEU A 252 21.22 15.30 -0.28
CA LEU A 252 20.35 14.62 -1.26
C LEU A 252 21.15 13.62 -2.10
N GLU A 253 20.57 12.44 -2.29
CA GLU A 253 20.99 11.49 -3.31
C GLU A 253 19.80 10.68 -3.82
N ARG A 254 19.97 9.92 -4.91
CA ARG A 254 18.93 8.99 -5.37
C ARG A 254 18.82 7.80 -4.41
N PHE A 255 17.60 7.44 -4.01
CA PHE A 255 17.35 6.16 -3.34
C PHE A 255 17.27 5.01 -4.37
N SER A 256 17.93 3.89 -4.09
CA SER A 256 17.88 2.65 -4.87
C SER A 256 18.05 1.46 -3.95
N LEU A 257 17.28 0.38 -4.17
CA LEU A 257 17.47 -0.88 -3.45
C LEU A 257 18.75 -1.61 -3.86
N ASP A 258 19.18 -1.44 -5.11
CA ASP A 258 20.49 -1.90 -5.56
C ASP A 258 21.56 -0.83 -5.26
N VAL A 259 22.47 -1.16 -4.34
CA VAL A 259 23.58 -0.29 -3.93
C VAL A 259 24.68 -0.18 -4.99
N ALA A 260 24.73 -1.12 -5.94
CA ALA A 260 25.67 -1.06 -7.05
C ALA A 260 25.19 -0.13 -8.17
N SER A 261 23.93 0.30 -8.12
CA SER A 261 23.37 1.19 -9.12
C SER A 261 24.12 2.54 -9.15
N PRO A 262 24.44 3.08 -10.34
CA PRO A 262 25.12 4.35 -10.44
C PRO A 262 24.35 5.46 -9.73
N ARG A 263 25.06 6.29 -8.96
CA ARG A 263 24.50 7.55 -8.48
C ARG A 263 24.27 8.45 -9.69
N GLY A 264 23.01 8.58 -10.10
CA GLY A 264 22.64 9.44 -11.23
C GLY A 264 22.92 10.92 -10.92
N ASN A 265 23.12 11.73 -11.96
CA ASN A 265 23.22 13.19 -11.87
C ASN A 265 21.82 13.85 -11.77
N GLN A 266 20.90 13.20 -11.07
CA GLN A 266 19.53 13.66 -10.95
C GLN A 266 19.47 14.85 -9.98
N GLU A 267 18.78 15.90 -10.41
CA GLU A 267 18.57 17.10 -9.61
C GLU A 267 17.09 17.20 -9.25
N TRP A 268 16.81 17.37 -7.96
CA TRP A 268 15.46 17.58 -7.45
C TRP A 268 15.28 19.01 -6.97
N GLN A 269 14.10 19.57 -7.23
CA GLN A 269 13.63 20.80 -6.62
C GLN A 269 12.67 20.39 -5.51
N LEU A 270 13.21 20.23 -4.30
CA LEU A 270 12.57 19.44 -3.24
C LEU A 270 12.08 20.34 -2.10
N PRO A 271 10.75 20.52 -1.92
CA PRO A 271 10.22 21.13 -0.70
C PRO A 271 10.46 20.20 0.49
N VAL A 272 11.28 20.63 1.44
CA VAL A 272 11.60 19.87 2.66
C VAL A 272 11.18 20.68 3.87
N CYS A 273 10.38 20.07 4.73
CA CYS A 273 10.00 20.63 6.03
C CYS A 273 10.63 19.79 7.15
N MET A 274 11.42 20.43 8.01
CA MET A 274 11.95 19.82 9.23
C MET A 274 11.23 20.36 10.45
N LYS A 275 11.06 19.50 11.46
CA LYS A 275 10.59 19.90 12.79
C LYS A 275 11.47 19.36 13.91
N TRP A 276 11.49 20.09 15.03
CA TRP A 276 12.31 19.82 16.21
C TRP A 276 11.69 20.48 17.46
N PRO A 277 12.10 20.10 18.69
CA PRO A 277 11.64 20.77 19.90
C PRO A 277 12.30 22.15 20.04
N GLY A 278 11.48 23.19 20.20
CA GLY A 278 11.91 24.55 20.52
C GLY A 278 12.27 24.73 22.00
N PRO A 279 12.80 25.90 22.40
CA PRO A 279 13.30 26.14 23.76
C PRO A 279 12.26 25.98 24.88
N ASN A 280 10.97 26.15 24.55
CA ASN A 280 9.83 26.02 25.47
C ASN A 280 9.14 24.64 25.37
N GLY A 281 9.70 23.69 24.60
CA GLY A 281 9.11 22.37 24.35
C GLY A 281 8.04 22.33 23.25
N GLN A 282 7.62 23.46 22.69
CA GLN A 282 6.75 23.46 21.51
C GLN A 282 7.54 23.04 20.27
N LEU A 283 6.89 22.34 19.34
CA LEU A 283 7.55 21.95 18.09
C LEU A 283 7.71 23.17 17.19
N GLU A 284 8.94 23.45 16.82
CA GLU A 284 9.29 24.38 15.76
C GLU A 284 9.37 23.64 14.43
N GLN A 285 9.04 24.33 13.34
CA GLN A 285 9.10 23.79 11.99
C GLN A 285 9.71 24.84 11.04
N SER A 286 10.51 24.39 10.09
CA SER A 286 11.00 25.21 8.98
C SER A 286 10.97 24.43 7.67
N CYS A 287 10.49 25.10 6.62
CA CYS A 287 10.40 24.55 5.27
C CYS A 287 11.34 25.32 4.33
N ARG A 288 12.06 24.60 3.47
CA ARG A 288 12.93 25.16 2.42
C ARG A 288 12.77 24.39 1.13
N LEU A 289 12.94 25.08 0.00
CA LEU A 289 13.09 24.44 -1.30
C LEU A 289 14.58 24.11 -1.50
N PHE A 290 14.92 22.83 -1.60
CA PHE A 290 16.28 22.41 -1.87
C PHE A 290 16.48 22.46 -3.37
N SER A 291 17.47 23.24 -3.78
CA SER A 291 17.92 23.32 -5.16
C SER A 291 19.37 22.83 -5.31
N HIS A 292 20.01 22.43 -4.20
CA HIS A 292 21.39 21.99 -4.15
C HIS A 292 21.51 20.61 -3.46
N PRO A 293 22.57 19.83 -3.77
CA PRO A 293 22.76 18.50 -3.18
C PRO A 293 22.99 18.52 -1.67
N VAL A 294 23.44 19.65 -1.11
CA VAL A 294 23.73 19.79 0.32
C VAL A 294 23.14 21.09 0.82
N GLU A 295 22.37 21.00 1.90
CA GLU A 295 21.82 22.14 2.62
C GLU A 295 22.16 22.00 4.10
N THR A 296 22.49 23.11 4.75
CA THR A 296 22.72 23.15 6.20
C THR A 296 21.80 24.17 6.84
N TRP A 297 21.19 23.79 7.96
CA TRP A 297 20.47 24.75 8.79
C TRP A 297 20.49 24.43 10.28
N PRO A 298 20.35 25.46 11.11
CA PRO A 298 20.18 25.27 12.54
C PRO A 298 18.81 24.67 12.88
N ALA A 299 18.77 23.72 13.82
CA ALA A 299 17.55 23.07 14.28
C ALA A 299 17.60 22.71 15.79
N GLY A 300 17.07 23.57 16.66
CA GLY A 300 16.97 23.26 18.09
C GLY A 300 18.30 23.14 18.84
N SER A 301 18.26 22.50 20.02
CA SER A 301 19.41 22.28 20.91
C SER A 301 20.14 20.96 20.61
N CYS A 302 21.39 20.84 21.06
CA CYS A 302 22.24 19.69 20.74
C CYS A 302 21.75 18.32 21.25
N SER A 303 20.94 18.30 22.31
CA SER A 303 20.31 17.09 22.84
C SER A 303 18.97 16.75 22.19
N GLY A 304 18.46 17.64 21.32
CA GLY A 304 17.17 17.49 20.65
C GLY A 304 17.18 16.44 19.52
N TRP A 305 16.00 16.30 18.91
CA TRP A 305 15.76 15.46 17.75
C TRP A 305 15.29 16.32 16.58
N VAL A 306 15.45 15.81 15.36
CA VAL A 306 14.96 16.45 14.14
C VAL A 306 14.28 15.40 13.28
N PHE A 307 13.07 15.71 12.84
CA PHE A 307 12.34 14.91 11.87
C PHE A 307 12.25 15.66 10.54
N ALA A 308 12.72 15.03 9.46
CA ALA A 308 12.99 15.68 8.17
C ALA A 308 11.86 15.64 7.14
N ASN A 309 10.73 15.03 7.49
CA ASN A 309 9.54 15.02 6.67
C ASN A 309 8.32 15.51 7.46
N ALA A 310 8.42 16.70 8.06
CA ALA A 310 7.35 17.25 8.89
C ALA A 310 6.01 17.28 8.12
N GLY A 311 4.96 16.71 8.72
CA GLY A 311 3.65 16.50 8.12
C GLY A 311 3.54 15.27 7.21
N GLY A 312 4.62 14.57 6.91
CA GLY A 312 4.61 13.34 6.08
C GLY A 312 4.25 13.58 4.61
N MET A 313 4.43 14.80 4.10
CA MET A 313 3.97 15.21 2.76
C MET A 313 5.05 15.11 1.68
N GLY A 314 6.31 14.88 2.05
CA GLY A 314 7.42 14.77 1.12
C GLY A 314 7.42 13.48 0.31
N VAL A 315 7.73 13.56 -0.98
CA VAL A 315 7.96 12.39 -1.86
C VAL A 315 9.45 12.04 -1.86
N TYR A 316 9.97 11.71 -0.69
CA TYR A 316 11.37 11.35 -0.47
C TYR A 316 11.50 10.46 0.77
N ARG A 317 12.63 9.78 0.88
CA ARG A 317 13.02 9.03 2.08
C ARG A 317 13.96 9.84 2.96
N THR A 318 14.00 9.53 4.24
CA THR A 318 14.93 10.13 5.21
C THR A 318 15.80 9.06 5.86
N ALA A 319 17.11 9.26 5.87
CA ALA A 319 18.06 8.44 6.62
C ALA A 319 18.72 9.30 7.70
N TYR A 320 18.77 8.80 8.93
CA TYR A 320 19.34 9.52 10.07
C TYR A 320 20.64 8.87 10.53
N GLN A 321 21.56 9.65 11.10
CA GLN A 321 22.64 9.05 11.91
C GLN A 321 22.03 8.20 13.04
N PRO A 322 22.67 7.08 13.46
CA PRO A 322 22.11 6.16 14.46
C PRO A 322 21.65 6.84 15.76
N ASP A 323 22.41 7.81 16.27
CA ASP A 323 22.04 8.56 17.46
C ASP A 323 20.78 9.42 17.27
N MET A 324 20.62 10.00 16.08
CA MET A 324 19.43 10.79 15.74
C MET A 324 18.21 9.89 15.55
N LEU A 325 18.35 8.75 14.86
CA LEU A 325 17.27 7.77 14.73
C LEU A 325 16.76 7.32 16.09
N ARG A 326 17.67 6.98 17.03
CA ARG A 326 17.29 6.60 18.40
C ARG A 326 16.53 7.71 19.12
N ARG A 327 16.96 8.98 19.00
CA ARG A 327 16.24 10.12 19.61
C ARG A 327 14.86 10.33 18.99
N VAL A 328 14.72 10.21 17.68
CA VAL A 328 13.42 10.29 16.99
C VAL A 328 12.50 9.14 17.41
N ALA A 329 13.02 7.91 17.47
CA ALA A 329 12.26 6.73 17.89
C ALA A 329 11.73 6.85 19.32
N GLN A 330 12.49 7.46 20.25
CA GLN A 330 12.08 7.67 21.64
C GLN A 330 10.87 8.60 21.79
N VAL A 331 10.66 9.51 20.83
CA VAL A 331 9.57 10.49 20.87
C VAL A 331 8.49 10.23 19.82
N ALA A 332 8.61 9.15 19.04
CA ALA A 332 7.78 8.92 17.86
C ALA A 332 6.29 8.90 18.18
N ASP A 333 5.88 8.29 19.29
CA ASP A 333 4.49 8.17 19.73
C ASP A 333 3.92 9.45 20.36
N THR A 334 4.77 10.38 20.80
CA THR A 334 4.34 11.60 21.51
C THR A 334 4.50 12.88 20.69
N SER A 335 5.46 12.90 19.77
CA SER A 335 5.85 14.11 19.03
C SER A 335 5.69 14.00 17.51
N LEU A 336 5.45 12.80 16.98
CA LEU A 336 5.14 12.60 15.56
C LEU A 336 3.65 12.31 15.34
N GLN A 337 3.11 12.89 14.27
CA GLN A 337 1.79 12.60 13.75
C GLN A 337 1.72 11.16 13.22
N PRO A 338 0.53 10.55 13.15
CA PRO A 338 0.35 9.22 12.56
C PRO A 338 1.00 9.05 11.18
N VAL A 339 0.79 10.00 10.25
CA VAL A 339 1.38 9.96 8.89
C VAL A 339 2.91 10.03 8.88
N GLU A 340 3.50 10.71 9.85
CA GLU A 340 4.95 10.80 10.01
C GLU A 340 5.55 9.51 10.56
N ARG A 341 4.84 8.82 11.47
CA ARG A 341 5.21 7.48 11.95
C ARG A 341 5.15 6.44 10.83
N ILE A 342 4.16 6.54 9.94
CA ILE A 342 4.07 5.73 8.71
C ILE A 342 5.29 5.99 7.82
N SER A 343 5.65 7.27 7.60
CA SER A 343 6.85 7.62 6.83
C SER A 343 8.12 7.06 7.46
N LEU A 344 8.29 7.20 8.78
CA LEU A 344 9.47 6.73 9.51
C LEU A 344 9.63 5.21 9.42
N LEU A 345 8.56 4.44 9.67
CA LEU A 345 8.56 2.98 9.55
C LEU A 345 8.86 2.51 8.12
N GLY A 346 8.28 3.19 7.13
CA GLY A 346 8.50 2.87 5.72
C GLY A 346 9.93 3.16 5.25
N ASP A 347 10.49 4.29 5.68
CA ASP A 347 11.87 4.69 5.36
C ASP A 347 12.89 3.74 6.01
N GLU A 348 12.74 3.48 7.30
CA GLU A 348 13.63 2.56 8.04
C GLU A 348 13.64 1.17 7.41
N TRP A 349 12.46 0.63 7.07
CA TRP A 349 12.41 -0.67 6.38
C TRP A 349 13.11 -0.65 5.02
N ALA A 350 12.95 0.43 4.25
CA ALA A 350 13.63 0.55 2.96
C ALA A 350 15.16 0.63 3.12
N LEU A 351 15.66 1.31 4.16
CA LEU A 351 17.08 1.39 4.47
C LEU A 351 17.65 0.05 4.95
N VAL A 352 16.89 -0.74 5.71
CA VAL A 352 17.24 -2.13 6.05
C VAL A 352 17.33 -3.00 4.79
N ARG A 353 16.36 -2.90 3.88
CA ARG A 353 16.38 -3.63 2.60
C ARG A 353 17.60 -3.27 1.74
N GLN A 354 17.97 -1.99 1.72
CA GLN A 354 19.17 -1.49 1.03
C GLN A 354 20.48 -1.94 1.73
N GLY A 355 20.43 -2.29 3.01
CA GLY A 355 21.59 -2.67 3.82
C GLY A 355 22.35 -1.48 4.41
N ARG A 356 21.72 -0.31 4.53
CA ARG A 356 22.28 0.85 5.24
C ARG A 356 22.08 0.74 6.75
N ASP A 357 20.89 0.33 7.13
CA ASP A 357 20.51 0.05 8.51
C ASP A 357 20.31 -1.46 8.71
N THR A 358 20.24 -1.90 9.96
CA THR A 358 20.11 -3.31 10.32
C THR A 358 18.69 -3.67 10.70
N ILE A 359 18.33 -4.95 10.60
CA ILE A 359 17.04 -5.43 11.11
C ILE A 359 16.81 -5.06 12.59
N ALA A 360 17.88 -4.95 13.39
CA ALA A 360 17.80 -4.60 14.80
C ALA A 360 17.37 -3.14 15.01
N ASP A 361 17.75 -2.24 14.10
CA ASP A 361 17.34 -0.83 14.13
C ASP A 361 15.83 -0.73 13.88
N TYR A 362 15.32 -1.39 12.84
CA TYR A 362 13.88 -1.50 12.58
C TYR A 362 13.12 -2.15 13.74
N LEU A 363 13.62 -3.26 14.29
CA LEU A 363 12.94 -3.95 15.39
C LEU A 363 12.88 -3.09 16.66
N SER A 364 13.91 -2.29 16.92
CA SER A 364 13.91 -1.35 18.06
C SER A 364 12.86 -0.26 17.89
N LEU A 365 12.66 0.25 16.67
CA LEU A 365 11.56 1.17 16.34
C LEU A 365 10.19 0.47 16.47
N ALA A 366 10.08 -0.77 15.98
CA ALA A 366 8.88 -1.59 16.07
C ALA A 366 8.45 -1.87 17.52
N GLU A 367 9.40 -2.08 18.45
CA GLU A 367 9.07 -2.28 19.87
C GLU A 367 8.29 -1.09 20.47
N ARG A 368 8.62 0.13 20.02
CA ARG A 368 7.90 1.33 20.45
C ARG A 368 6.54 1.46 19.77
N LEU A 369 6.52 1.31 18.44
CA LEU A 369 5.32 1.57 17.62
C LEU A 369 4.33 0.40 17.54
N ALA A 370 4.68 -0.79 18.02
CA ALA A 370 3.71 -1.89 18.14
C ALA A 370 2.60 -1.61 19.17
N ARG A 371 2.83 -0.67 20.10
CA ARG A 371 1.86 -0.25 21.12
C ARG A 371 1.07 1.00 20.71
N ASP A 372 1.30 1.51 19.50
CA ASP A 372 0.61 2.68 18.99
C ASP A 372 -0.91 2.53 19.08
N HIS A 373 -1.60 3.64 19.30
CA HIS A 373 -3.05 3.67 19.33
C HIS A 373 -3.65 3.76 17.92
N VAL A 374 -2.87 4.10 16.89
CA VAL A 374 -3.35 4.15 15.51
C VAL A 374 -3.19 2.79 14.83
N GLY A 375 -4.31 2.21 14.41
CA GLY A 375 -4.39 0.89 13.78
C GLY A 375 -3.49 0.74 12.56
N GLN A 376 -3.40 1.76 11.70
CA GLN A 376 -2.53 1.68 10.51
C GLN A 376 -1.03 1.71 10.82
N VAL A 377 -0.62 2.42 11.89
CA VAL A 377 0.78 2.40 12.33
C VAL A 377 1.12 1.00 12.86
N VAL A 378 0.25 0.43 13.69
CA VAL A 378 0.41 -0.95 14.19
C VAL A 378 0.40 -1.95 13.04
N ARG A 379 -0.50 -1.77 12.05
CA ARG A 379 -0.59 -2.65 10.88
C ARG A 379 0.73 -2.71 10.11
N MET A 380 1.38 -1.56 9.87
CA MET A 380 2.69 -1.53 9.21
C MET A 380 3.76 -2.28 9.99
N VAL A 381 3.76 -2.17 11.32
CA VAL A 381 4.67 -2.94 12.18
C VAL A 381 4.37 -4.42 12.04
N THR A 382 3.12 -4.83 12.24
CA THR A 382 2.69 -6.23 12.26
C THR A 382 2.90 -6.93 10.91
N GLU A 383 2.60 -6.27 9.78
CA GLU A 383 2.87 -6.81 8.44
C GLU A 383 4.35 -7.10 8.24
N ARG A 384 5.23 -6.24 8.79
CA ARG A 384 6.67 -6.47 8.71
C ARG A 384 7.16 -7.57 9.63
N LEU A 385 6.55 -7.75 10.79
CA LEU A 385 6.84 -8.91 11.64
C LEU A 385 6.42 -10.22 10.94
N ASP A 386 5.27 -10.23 10.27
CA ASP A 386 4.83 -11.38 9.48
C ASP A 386 5.78 -11.67 8.31
N GLU A 387 6.24 -10.64 7.59
CA GLU A 387 7.25 -10.75 6.51
C GLU A 387 8.57 -11.33 7.04
N ILE A 388 9.05 -10.86 8.20
CA ILE A 388 10.26 -11.37 8.85
C ILE A 388 10.10 -12.84 9.25
N SER A 389 8.96 -13.19 9.85
CA SER A 389 8.65 -14.57 10.25
C SER A 389 8.66 -15.52 9.05
N GLU A 390 8.16 -15.06 7.91
CA GLU A 390 8.02 -15.86 6.68
C GLU A 390 9.36 -16.09 5.98
N TYR A 391 10.17 -15.04 5.81
CA TYR A 391 11.34 -15.09 4.91
C TYR A 391 12.69 -15.15 5.63
N PHE A 392 12.80 -14.65 6.86
CA PHE A 392 14.10 -14.39 7.50
C PHE A 392 14.33 -15.15 8.81
N VAL A 393 13.29 -15.80 9.35
CA VAL A 393 13.39 -16.61 10.56
C VAL A 393 13.66 -18.07 10.18
N SER A 394 14.82 -18.60 10.59
CA SER A 394 15.15 -20.01 10.40
C SER A 394 14.45 -20.90 11.44
N PRO A 395 14.32 -22.22 11.22
CA PRO A 395 13.75 -23.15 12.20
C PRO A 395 14.42 -23.07 13.58
N GLU A 396 15.72 -22.80 13.63
CA GLU A 396 16.50 -22.69 14.86
C GLU A 396 16.19 -21.39 15.63
N VAL A 397 15.90 -20.30 14.92
CA VAL A 397 15.58 -18.98 15.50
C VAL A 397 14.08 -18.83 15.81
N SER A 398 13.23 -19.62 15.14
CA SER A 398 11.77 -19.55 15.23
C SER A 398 11.21 -19.53 16.66
N PRO A 399 11.65 -20.39 17.60
CA PRO A 399 11.11 -20.35 18.97
C PRO A 399 11.37 -19.03 19.70
N ALA A 400 12.58 -18.46 19.52
CA ALA A 400 12.97 -17.19 20.14
C ALA A 400 12.21 -16.01 19.51
N TYR A 401 12.04 -16.02 18.18
CA TYR A 401 11.28 -15.00 17.47
C TYR A 401 9.80 -15.00 17.89
N GLN A 402 9.16 -16.16 17.89
CA GLN A 402 7.77 -16.31 18.33
C GLN A 402 7.57 -15.83 19.77
N ALA A 403 8.51 -16.16 20.69
CA ALA A 403 8.45 -15.70 22.07
C ALA A 403 8.55 -14.17 22.18
N TRP A 404 9.43 -13.55 21.39
CA TRP A 404 9.56 -12.10 21.33
C TRP A 404 8.29 -11.43 20.78
N VAL A 405 7.71 -11.93 19.68
CA VAL A 405 6.45 -11.42 19.11
C VAL A 405 5.31 -11.52 20.12
N ARG A 406 5.17 -12.65 20.82
CA ARG A 406 4.15 -12.81 21.88
C ARG A 406 4.35 -11.78 22.98
N ARG A 407 5.57 -11.59 23.48
CA ARG A 407 5.84 -10.61 24.54
C ARG A 407 5.52 -9.17 24.10
N LEU A 408 5.75 -8.85 22.83
CA LEU A 408 5.46 -7.54 22.27
C LEU A 408 3.95 -7.28 22.16
N LEU A 409 3.21 -8.25 21.61
CA LEU A 409 1.82 -8.04 21.18
C LEU A 409 0.76 -8.56 22.13
N GLN A 410 1.08 -9.51 23.02
CA GLN A 410 0.10 -10.08 23.95
C GLN A 410 -0.53 -9.04 24.90
N PRO A 411 0.21 -8.04 25.45
CA PRO A 411 -0.42 -6.98 26.24
C PRO A 411 -1.46 -6.19 25.43
N VAL A 412 -1.17 -5.90 24.15
CA VAL A 412 -2.08 -5.18 23.25
C VAL A 412 -3.29 -6.05 22.91
N ALA A 413 -3.08 -7.34 22.67
CA ALA A 413 -4.18 -8.30 22.43
C ALA A 413 -5.09 -8.46 23.66
N GLN A 414 -4.52 -8.42 24.87
CA GLN A 414 -5.29 -8.47 26.13
C GLN A 414 -6.11 -7.20 26.34
N GLU A 415 -5.57 -6.04 26.01
CA GLU A 415 -6.29 -4.75 26.01
C GLU A 415 -7.48 -4.78 25.03
N LEU A 416 -7.26 -5.23 23.79
CA LEU A 416 -8.25 -5.17 22.73
C LEU A 416 -9.31 -6.28 22.79
N GLY A 417 -8.95 -7.45 23.32
CA GLY A 417 -9.81 -8.63 23.39
C GLY A 417 -10.28 -9.16 22.02
N TRP A 418 -11.16 -10.17 22.04
CA TRP A 418 -11.79 -10.74 20.83
C TRP A 418 -13.18 -10.18 20.54
N THR A 419 -13.78 -9.47 21.49
CA THR A 419 -15.13 -8.92 21.35
C THR A 419 -15.02 -7.40 21.38
N PRO A 420 -15.24 -6.70 20.25
CA PRO A 420 -15.20 -5.24 20.23
C PRO A 420 -16.36 -4.66 21.05
N PRO A 421 -16.16 -3.55 21.77
CA PRO A 421 -17.26 -2.82 22.36
C PRO A 421 -18.17 -2.20 21.28
N PRO A 422 -19.46 -1.94 21.57
CA PRO A 422 -20.42 -1.49 20.56
C PRO A 422 -20.06 -0.18 19.84
N ASP A 423 -19.40 0.74 20.56
CA ASP A 423 -19.00 2.08 20.13
C ASP A 423 -17.54 2.15 19.67
N GLU A 424 -16.90 0.99 19.45
CA GLU A 424 -15.52 0.98 19.03
C GLU A 424 -15.30 1.59 17.65
N LEU A 425 -14.36 2.53 17.59
CA LEU A 425 -13.88 3.16 16.36
C LEU A 425 -13.33 2.13 15.38
N GLU A 426 -13.55 2.37 14.10
CA GLU A 426 -13.15 1.47 13.02
C GLU A 426 -11.65 1.16 12.99
N ASP A 427 -10.81 2.16 13.26
CA ASP A 427 -9.36 2.01 13.34
C ASP A 427 -8.92 1.06 14.47
N GLN A 428 -9.63 1.04 15.61
CA GLN A 428 -9.33 0.09 16.69
C GLN A 428 -9.73 -1.35 16.33
N ARG A 429 -10.79 -1.52 15.53
CA ARG A 429 -11.18 -2.84 15.00
C ARG A 429 -10.10 -3.40 14.06
N GLU A 430 -9.53 -2.55 13.22
CA GLU A 430 -8.41 -2.91 12.35
C GLU A 430 -7.14 -3.19 13.15
N ARG A 431 -6.82 -2.35 14.17
CA ARG A 431 -5.72 -2.59 15.12
C ARG A 431 -5.83 -3.98 15.76
N ARG A 432 -7.01 -4.35 16.29
CA ARG A 432 -7.27 -5.68 16.87
C ARG A 432 -7.03 -6.78 15.85
N ALA A 433 -7.57 -6.64 14.66
CA ALA A 433 -7.45 -7.64 13.61
C ALA A 433 -5.99 -7.88 13.21
N SER A 434 -5.18 -6.82 13.07
CA SER A 434 -3.75 -6.92 12.76
C SER A 434 -2.95 -7.55 13.91
N VAL A 435 -3.17 -7.10 15.15
CA VAL A 435 -2.47 -7.64 16.33
C VAL A 435 -2.76 -9.12 16.53
N LEU A 436 -4.03 -9.53 16.47
CA LEU A 436 -4.42 -10.93 16.63
C LEU A 436 -3.94 -11.80 15.47
N TYR A 437 -3.93 -11.28 14.24
CA TYR A 437 -3.37 -11.99 13.10
C TYR A 437 -1.90 -12.34 13.32
N THR A 438 -1.06 -11.34 13.60
CA THR A 438 0.39 -11.54 13.80
C THR A 438 0.71 -12.34 15.05
N LEU A 439 -0.09 -12.19 16.12
CA LEU A 439 0.07 -13.01 17.32
C LEU A 439 -0.17 -14.50 17.04
N GLY A 440 -1.17 -14.83 16.20
CA GLY A 440 -1.43 -16.20 15.75
C GLY A 440 -0.41 -16.70 14.72
N TRP A 441 -0.06 -15.87 13.74
CA TRP A 441 0.84 -16.21 12.64
C TRP A 441 2.32 -16.20 13.07
N ALA A 442 2.93 -15.01 13.17
CA ALA A 442 4.34 -14.84 13.54
C ALA A 442 4.62 -15.21 15.00
N GLY A 443 3.65 -15.02 15.89
CA GLY A 443 3.77 -15.35 17.31
C GLY A 443 3.48 -16.82 17.63
N GLY A 444 2.86 -17.58 16.73
CA GLY A 444 2.48 -18.98 16.98
C GLY A 444 1.66 -19.18 18.26
N ASP A 445 0.85 -18.18 18.66
CA ASP A 445 0.12 -18.21 19.91
C ASP A 445 -1.07 -19.20 19.86
N ALA A 446 -0.93 -20.31 20.59
CA ALA A 446 -1.91 -21.41 20.57
C ALA A 446 -3.32 -20.97 21.03
N VAL A 447 -3.41 -20.03 21.98
CA VAL A 447 -4.70 -19.53 22.45
C VAL A 447 -5.41 -18.72 21.37
N THR A 448 -4.68 -17.83 20.70
CA THR A 448 -5.19 -17.03 19.57
C THR A 448 -5.61 -17.91 18.41
N LEU A 449 -4.81 -18.93 18.05
CA LEU A 449 -5.14 -19.88 17.00
C LEU A 449 -6.40 -20.70 17.32
N GLN A 450 -6.55 -21.17 18.56
CA GLN A 450 -7.76 -21.89 18.99
C GLN A 450 -9.00 -20.99 18.93
N ARG A 451 -8.89 -19.74 19.40
CA ARG A 451 -9.98 -18.76 19.33
C ARG A 451 -10.38 -18.42 17.89
N ALA A 452 -9.41 -18.31 16.98
CA ALA A 452 -9.67 -18.13 15.55
C ALA A 452 -10.47 -19.30 14.97
N ARG A 453 -10.08 -20.54 15.31
CA ARG A 453 -10.77 -21.77 14.89
C ARG A 453 -12.20 -21.83 15.44
N ASP A 454 -12.38 -21.55 16.73
CA ASP A 454 -13.70 -21.55 17.38
C ASP A 454 -14.63 -20.50 16.76
N THR A 455 -14.13 -19.28 16.59
CA THR A 455 -14.89 -18.17 15.96
C THR A 455 -15.31 -18.53 14.55
N THR A 456 -14.41 -19.12 13.76
CA THR A 456 -14.70 -19.56 12.39
C THR A 456 -15.77 -20.64 12.35
N ASN A 457 -15.66 -21.66 13.21
CA ASN A 457 -16.65 -22.74 13.29
C ASN A 457 -18.03 -22.22 13.71
N GLN A 458 -18.08 -21.32 14.71
CA GLN A 458 -19.33 -20.70 15.16
C GLN A 458 -19.96 -19.83 14.08
N TYR A 459 -19.15 -19.10 13.30
CA TYR A 459 -19.65 -18.34 12.15
C TYR A 459 -20.23 -19.25 11.07
N LEU A 460 -19.52 -20.32 10.71
CA LEU A 460 -19.99 -21.32 9.74
C LEU A 460 -21.25 -22.08 10.22
N ASP A 461 -21.48 -22.16 11.53
CA ASP A 461 -22.71 -22.71 12.13
C ASP A 461 -23.88 -21.70 12.17
N GLY A 462 -23.66 -20.43 11.80
CA GLY A 462 -24.64 -19.35 11.95
C GLY A 462 -24.89 -18.94 13.41
N LYS A 463 -23.98 -19.27 14.33
CA LYS A 463 -24.14 -19.05 15.78
C LYS A 463 -23.56 -17.73 16.28
N VAL A 464 -22.76 -17.04 15.48
CA VAL A 464 -22.11 -15.77 15.87
C VAL A 464 -22.25 -14.73 14.77
N ALA A 465 -22.71 -13.53 15.14
CA ALA A 465 -22.43 -12.31 14.42
C ALA A 465 -21.08 -11.78 14.91
N ALA A 466 -20.02 -11.99 14.12
CA ALA A 466 -18.69 -11.49 14.43
C ALA A 466 -18.47 -10.15 13.72
N ASP A 467 -17.65 -9.28 14.32
CA ASP A 467 -17.14 -8.12 13.61
C ASP A 467 -16.48 -8.56 12.29
N PRO A 468 -16.91 -8.05 11.13
CA PRO A 468 -16.42 -8.51 9.82
C PRO A 468 -14.90 -8.40 9.62
N THR A 469 -14.28 -7.41 10.25
CA THR A 469 -12.83 -7.19 10.18
C THR A 469 -12.12 -8.31 10.94
N LEU A 470 -12.52 -8.57 12.19
CA LEU A 470 -11.96 -9.67 12.99
C LEU A 470 -12.28 -11.05 12.41
N LEU A 471 -13.47 -11.24 11.84
CA LEU A 471 -13.89 -12.49 11.24
C LEU A 471 -12.98 -12.91 10.08
N SER A 472 -12.57 -11.94 9.24
CA SER A 472 -11.64 -12.19 8.14
C SER A 472 -10.26 -12.62 8.64
N THR A 473 -9.80 -12.09 9.78
CA THR A 473 -8.58 -12.56 10.47
C THR A 473 -8.75 -13.98 11.01
N ALA A 474 -9.85 -14.25 11.72
CA ALA A 474 -10.11 -15.56 12.32
C ALA A 474 -10.15 -16.67 11.27
N ILE A 475 -10.83 -16.43 10.15
CA ILE A 475 -10.93 -17.38 9.03
C ILE A 475 -9.56 -17.67 8.42
N GLN A 476 -8.73 -16.65 8.19
CA GLN A 476 -7.39 -16.84 7.62
C GLN A 476 -6.48 -17.64 8.56
N LEU A 477 -6.47 -17.31 9.85
CA LEU A 477 -5.69 -18.06 10.84
C LEU A 477 -6.17 -19.51 10.98
N ALA A 478 -7.49 -19.72 11.01
CA ALA A 478 -8.07 -21.06 11.10
C ALA A 478 -7.74 -21.92 9.88
N ALA A 479 -7.62 -21.33 8.70
CA ALA A 479 -7.23 -22.02 7.47
C ALA A 479 -5.77 -22.46 7.47
N THR A 480 -4.84 -21.66 8.02
CA THR A 480 -3.40 -22.01 8.09
C THR A 480 -3.15 -23.34 8.79
N HIS A 481 -3.93 -23.65 9.83
CA HIS A 481 -3.88 -24.91 10.59
C HIS A 481 -5.16 -25.75 10.40
N GLY A 482 -5.86 -25.52 9.28
CA GLY A 482 -7.14 -26.14 9.00
C GLY A 482 -7.01 -27.59 8.53
N ASP A 483 -7.94 -28.41 8.99
CA ASP A 483 -8.14 -29.79 8.55
C ASP A 483 -9.10 -29.86 7.35
N ARG A 484 -9.27 -31.08 6.83
CA ARG A 484 -10.17 -31.38 5.72
C ARG A 484 -11.62 -30.98 6.00
N GLU A 485 -12.10 -31.17 7.23
CA GLU A 485 -13.47 -30.81 7.59
C GLU A 485 -13.70 -29.30 7.46
N LEU A 486 -12.81 -28.46 8.01
CA LEU A 486 -12.94 -27.01 7.87
C LEU A 486 -12.85 -26.57 6.42
N TYR A 487 -11.94 -27.17 5.64
CA TYR A 487 -11.82 -26.90 4.21
C TYR A 487 -13.14 -27.16 3.49
N ASP A 488 -13.74 -28.33 3.69
CA ASP A 488 -14.98 -28.72 3.03
C ASP A 488 -16.14 -27.77 3.41
N ARG A 489 -16.19 -27.33 4.67
CA ARG A 489 -17.17 -26.33 5.14
C ARG A 489 -16.96 -24.95 4.50
N MET A 490 -15.72 -24.46 4.45
CA MET A 490 -15.39 -23.18 3.80
C MET A 490 -15.69 -23.22 2.30
N LEU A 491 -15.37 -24.32 1.62
CA LEU A 491 -15.69 -24.51 0.21
C LEU A 491 -17.20 -24.54 -0.06
N ALA A 492 -17.96 -25.24 0.80
CA ALA A 492 -19.43 -25.25 0.71
C ALA A 492 -20.02 -23.84 0.90
N ARG A 493 -19.47 -23.07 1.85
CA ARG A 493 -19.88 -21.69 2.10
C ARG A 493 -19.57 -20.77 0.92
N MET A 494 -18.37 -20.87 0.35
CA MET A 494 -17.97 -20.15 -0.86
C MET A 494 -18.93 -20.38 -2.04
N ARG A 495 -19.41 -21.62 -2.23
CA ARG A 495 -20.30 -22.00 -3.34
C ARG A 495 -21.76 -21.58 -3.16
N SER A 496 -22.22 -21.48 -1.91
CA SER A 496 -23.65 -21.31 -1.60
C SER A 496 -24.05 -19.87 -1.26
N ASP A 497 -23.11 -19.00 -0.89
CA ASP A 497 -23.45 -17.61 -0.54
C ASP A 497 -23.81 -16.78 -1.78
N ALA A 498 -24.78 -15.86 -1.64
CA ALA A 498 -25.18 -14.92 -2.68
C ALA A 498 -24.40 -13.59 -2.61
N ASP A 499 -23.78 -13.29 -1.47
CA ASP A 499 -22.95 -12.10 -1.25
C ASP A 499 -21.54 -12.29 -1.85
N PRO A 500 -21.14 -11.47 -2.84
CA PRO A 500 -19.80 -11.54 -3.43
C PRO A 500 -18.66 -11.40 -2.41
N THR A 501 -18.86 -10.62 -1.35
CA THR A 501 -17.85 -10.43 -0.30
C THR A 501 -17.63 -11.72 0.49
N GLU A 502 -18.69 -12.44 0.84
CA GLU A 502 -18.59 -13.73 1.52
C GLU A 502 -17.93 -14.79 0.64
N GLN A 503 -18.31 -14.86 -0.64
CA GLN A 503 -17.67 -15.77 -1.59
C GLN A 503 -16.16 -15.50 -1.68
N GLN A 504 -15.75 -14.23 -1.76
CA GLN A 504 -14.34 -13.85 -1.82
C GLN A 504 -13.61 -14.20 -0.51
N ARG A 505 -14.20 -13.92 0.65
CA ARG A 505 -13.62 -14.20 1.98
C ARG A 505 -13.22 -15.67 2.10
N PHE A 506 -14.13 -16.60 1.77
CA PHE A 506 -13.83 -18.03 1.84
C PHE A 506 -12.89 -18.50 0.73
N ARG A 507 -13.03 -17.99 -0.49
CA ARG A 507 -12.12 -18.31 -1.60
C ARG A 507 -10.66 -17.97 -1.27
N ASN A 508 -10.42 -16.80 -0.71
CA ASN A 508 -9.10 -16.36 -0.28
C ASN A 508 -8.56 -17.25 0.86
N ALA A 509 -9.43 -17.65 1.80
CA ALA A 509 -9.06 -18.54 2.89
C ALA A 509 -8.61 -19.93 2.40
N LEU A 510 -9.21 -20.47 1.35
CA LEU A 510 -8.81 -21.77 0.77
C LEU A 510 -7.35 -21.80 0.29
N GLY A 511 -6.77 -20.65 -0.08
CA GLY A 511 -5.36 -20.51 -0.46
C GLY A 511 -4.37 -20.54 0.72
N ARG A 512 -4.87 -20.43 1.96
CA ARG A 512 -4.06 -20.38 3.18
C ARG A 512 -3.79 -21.75 3.81
N PHE A 513 -4.52 -22.79 3.41
CA PHE A 513 -4.29 -24.15 3.92
C PHE A 513 -2.88 -24.63 3.61
N THR A 514 -2.31 -25.38 4.56
CA THR A 514 -0.91 -25.84 4.50
C THR A 514 -0.77 -27.33 4.22
N GLU A 515 -1.87 -28.10 4.32
CA GLU A 515 -1.88 -29.54 4.03
C GLU A 515 -1.75 -29.82 2.52
N PRO A 516 -0.82 -30.70 2.07
CA PRO A 516 -0.53 -30.91 0.65
C PRO A 516 -1.72 -31.34 -0.21
N GLU A 517 -2.66 -32.10 0.37
CA GLU A 517 -3.89 -32.53 -0.32
C GLU A 517 -4.84 -31.35 -0.56
N LEU A 518 -5.06 -30.52 0.46
CA LEU A 518 -5.92 -29.34 0.40
C LEU A 518 -5.35 -28.26 -0.52
N ILE A 519 -4.03 -28.08 -0.53
CA ILE A 519 -3.33 -27.21 -1.48
C ILE A 519 -3.62 -27.64 -2.92
N ARG A 520 -3.47 -28.93 -3.24
CA ARG A 520 -3.75 -29.44 -4.58
C ARG A 520 -5.22 -29.27 -4.98
N ARG A 521 -6.15 -29.44 -4.03
CA ARG A 521 -7.58 -29.18 -4.25
C ARG A 521 -7.85 -27.70 -4.57
N THR A 522 -7.21 -26.78 -3.85
CA THR A 522 -7.36 -25.33 -4.11
C THR A 522 -6.76 -24.96 -5.46
N ILE A 523 -5.58 -25.47 -5.80
CA ILE A 523 -4.98 -25.27 -7.13
C ILE A 523 -5.93 -25.78 -8.21
N ALA A 524 -6.48 -26.99 -8.09
CA ALA A 524 -7.42 -27.55 -9.05
C ALA A 524 -8.69 -26.69 -9.19
N LEU A 525 -9.21 -26.14 -8.09
CA LEU A 525 -10.35 -25.24 -8.08
C LEU A 525 -10.08 -23.95 -8.89
N VAL A 526 -8.89 -23.36 -8.79
CA VAL A 526 -8.51 -22.17 -9.57
C VAL A 526 -8.59 -22.42 -11.09
N PHE A 527 -8.20 -23.62 -11.53
CA PHE A 527 -8.22 -23.97 -12.95
C PHE A 527 -9.59 -24.47 -13.43
N SER A 528 -10.58 -24.61 -12.55
CA SER A 528 -11.96 -24.98 -12.92
C SER A 528 -12.75 -23.79 -13.48
N GLU A 529 -14.00 -24.05 -13.86
CA GLU A 529 -14.97 -23.02 -14.27
C GLU A 529 -15.72 -22.41 -13.08
N GLU A 530 -15.54 -22.93 -11.86
CA GLU A 530 -16.17 -22.39 -10.65
C GLU A 530 -15.53 -21.07 -10.20
N VAL A 531 -14.26 -20.87 -10.52
CA VAL A 531 -13.53 -19.64 -10.23
C VAL A 531 -13.52 -18.78 -11.49
N LYS A 532 -14.16 -17.62 -11.42
CA LYS A 532 -14.15 -16.61 -12.49
C LYS A 532 -12.73 -16.20 -12.82
N VAL A 533 -12.47 -15.91 -14.10
CA VAL A 533 -11.14 -15.52 -14.60
C VAL A 533 -10.53 -14.39 -13.78
N GLN A 534 -11.33 -13.36 -13.45
CA GLN A 534 -10.91 -12.19 -12.66
C GLN A 534 -10.46 -12.51 -11.22
N ASP A 535 -10.86 -13.66 -10.69
CA ASP A 535 -10.56 -14.11 -9.32
C ASP A 535 -9.40 -15.11 -9.29
N LYS A 536 -9.02 -15.69 -10.44
CA LYS A 536 -7.92 -16.67 -10.54
C LYS A 536 -6.61 -16.03 -10.11
N THR A 537 -6.32 -14.81 -10.56
CA THR A 537 -5.07 -14.09 -10.23
C THR A 537 -4.94 -13.90 -8.72
N THR A 538 -6.00 -13.46 -8.04
CA THR A 538 -6.00 -13.27 -6.59
C THR A 538 -5.67 -14.56 -5.83
N VAL A 539 -6.29 -15.69 -6.19
CA VAL A 539 -6.02 -16.97 -5.50
C VAL A 539 -4.62 -17.50 -5.81
N LEU A 540 -4.12 -17.35 -7.05
CA LEU A 540 -2.75 -17.71 -7.41
C LEU A 540 -1.73 -16.88 -6.62
N THR A 541 -1.96 -15.59 -6.44
CA THR A 541 -1.10 -14.71 -5.61
C THR A 541 -1.06 -15.18 -4.16
N ILE A 542 -2.21 -15.54 -3.57
CA ILE A 542 -2.27 -16.07 -2.20
C ILE A 542 -1.51 -17.41 -2.08
N LEU A 543 -1.67 -18.30 -3.06
CA LEU A 543 -0.99 -19.59 -3.09
C LEU A 543 0.52 -19.47 -3.30
N LEU A 544 0.98 -18.51 -4.12
CA LEU A 544 2.40 -18.20 -4.29
C LEU A 544 2.99 -17.55 -3.03
N ALA A 545 2.23 -16.73 -2.32
CA ALA A 545 2.66 -16.17 -1.04
C ALA A 545 2.77 -17.25 0.06
N ASN A 546 1.92 -18.27 0.05
CA ASN A 546 1.94 -19.37 1.02
C ASN A 546 3.17 -20.28 0.81
N PRO A 547 4.15 -20.33 1.73
CA PRO A 547 5.39 -21.09 1.55
C PRO A 547 5.18 -22.60 1.35
N ARG A 548 4.08 -23.15 1.89
CA ARG A 548 3.74 -24.58 1.73
C ARG A 548 3.14 -24.88 0.36
N ALA A 549 2.51 -23.89 -0.29
CA ALA A 549 1.88 -24.04 -1.59
C ALA A 549 2.72 -23.49 -2.75
N ARG A 550 3.66 -22.58 -2.48
CA ARG A 550 4.41 -21.78 -3.47
C ARG A 550 5.02 -22.61 -4.58
N ALA A 551 5.82 -23.63 -4.24
CA ALA A 551 6.50 -24.47 -5.22
C ALA A 551 5.53 -25.27 -6.11
N THR A 552 4.53 -25.92 -5.50
CA THR A 552 3.51 -26.71 -6.22
C THR A 552 2.65 -25.82 -7.13
N THR A 553 2.32 -24.62 -6.66
CA THR A 553 1.54 -23.63 -7.41
C THR A 553 2.33 -23.14 -8.62
N TRP A 554 3.60 -22.76 -8.43
CA TRP A 554 4.46 -22.33 -9.53
C TRP A 554 4.66 -23.43 -10.57
N GLN A 555 4.89 -24.68 -10.14
CA GLN A 555 4.99 -25.78 -11.09
C GLN A 555 3.69 -25.95 -11.90
N THR A 556 2.53 -25.85 -11.25
CA THR A 556 1.24 -25.93 -11.95
C THR A 556 1.02 -24.76 -12.92
N ILE A 557 1.45 -23.55 -12.55
CA ILE A 557 1.41 -22.38 -13.44
C ILE A 557 2.23 -22.67 -14.70
N LYS A 558 3.47 -23.17 -14.56
CA LYS A 558 4.31 -23.54 -15.71
C LYS A 558 3.64 -24.61 -16.58
N ASP A 559 3.12 -25.67 -15.96
CA ASP A 559 2.50 -26.79 -16.68
C ASP A 559 1.22 -26.38 -17.44
N ARG A 560 0.53 -25.34 -16.96
CA ARG A 560 -0.76 -24.86 -17.50
C ARG A 560 -0.66 -23.47 -18.12
N TRP A 561 0.55 -22.97 -18.38
CA TRP A 561 0.75 -21.60 -18.83
C TRP A 561 0.00 -21.26 -20.11
N PRO A 562 0.00 -22.08 -21.18
CA PRO A 562 -0.74 -21.74 -22.41
C PRO A 562 -2.25 -21.57 -22.19
N ASP A 563 -2.83 -22.39 -21.28
CA ASP A 563 -4.25 -22.27 -20.92
C ASP A 563 -4.50 -21.01 -20.08
N LEU A 564 -3.59 -20.72 -19.16
CA LEU A 564 -3.68 -19.58 -18.26
C LEU A 564 -3.53 -18.27 -19.02
N GLU A 565 -2.49 -18.11 -19.83
CA GLU A 565 -2.23 -16.94 -20.67
C GLU A 565 -3.36 -16.66 -21.66
N LYS A 566 -3.97 -17.70 -22.25
CA LYS A 566 -5.12 -17.50 -23.14
C LYS A 566 -6.37 -17.00 -22.41
N ARG A 567 -6.56 -17.43 -21.16
CA ARG A 567 -7.73 -17.07 -20.34
C ARG A 567 -7.53 -15.72 -19.65
N LEU A 568 -6.31 -15.42 -19.22
CA LEU A 568 -5.94 -14.16 -18.60
C LEU A 568 -5.74 -13.11 -19.71
N GLY A 569 -6.51 -12.03 -19.64
CA GLY A 569 -6.27 -10.89 -20.55
C GLY A 569 -4.89 -10.27 -20.34
N VAL A 570 -4.42 -9.55 -21.36
CA VAL A 570 -3.18 -8.76 -21.30
C VAL A 570 -3.29 -7.59 -20.31
N PHE A 571 -4.50 -7.08 -20.07
CA PHE A 571 -4.76 -6.04 -19.08
C PHE A 571 -5.01 -6.67 -17.70
N GLN A 572 -4.10 -6.40 -16.75
CA GLN A 572 -4.07 -6.88 -15.35
C GLN A 572 -3.98 -8.41 -15.14
N GLY A 573 -4.48 -9.26 -16.04
CA GLY A 573 -4.45 -10.73 -15.89
C GLY A 573 -3.05 -11.34 -15.85
N VAL A 574 -2.34 -11.32 -16.99
CA VAL A 574 -0.96 -11.84 -17.08
C VAL A 574 0.02 -11.06 -16.17
N PRO A 575 -0.01 -9.70 -16.14
CA PRO A 575 0.82 -8.93 -15.23
C PRO A 575 0.68 -9.35 -13.75
N ASP A 576 -0.53 -9.53 -13.23
CA ASP A 576 -0.75 -9.95 -11.83
C ASP A 576 -0.02 -11.26 -11.48
N VAL A 577 -0.07 -12.25 -12.38
CA VAL A 577 0.57 -13.55 -12.14
C VAL A 577 2.10 -13.43 -12.21
N VAL A 578 2.62 -12.61 -13.12
CA VAL A 578 4.05 -12.32 -13.23
C VAL A 578 4.55 -11.58 -11.98
N GLU A 579 3.81 -10.59 -11.49
CA GLU A 579 4.11 -9.85 -10.27
C GLU A 579 4.08 -10.76 -9.03
N ALA A 580 3.13 -11.70 -8.97
CA ALA A 580 3.01 -12.64 -7.87
C ALA A 580 4.23 -13.55 -7.70
N THR A 581 5.05 -13.74 -8.75
CA THR A 581 6.31 -14.47 -8.63
C THR A 581 7.29 -13.79 -7.68
N ALA A 582 7.18 -12.47 -7.44
CA ALA A 582 8.02 -11.74 -6.49
C ALA A 582 7.98 -12.30 -5.04
N ALA A 583 7.06 -13.21 -4.72
CA ALA A 583 7.02 -13.95 -3.46
C ALA A 583 8.20 -14.94 -3.28
N PHE A 584 9.00 -15.22 -4.30
CA PHE A 584 10.20 -16.05 -4.16
C PHE A 584 11.36 -15.30 -3.49
N CYS A 585 12.10 -16.02 -2.64
CA CYS A 585 13.23 -15.48 -1.87
C CYS A 585 14.39 -16.50 -1.80
N ASP A 586 14.57 -17.27 -2.87
CA ASP A 586 15.67 -18.21 -3.03
C ASP A 586 16.24 -18.16 -4.46
N PRO A 587 17.56 -18.36 -4.64
CA PRO A 587 18.21 -18.23 -5.95
C PRO A 587 17.67 -19.19 -7.00
N ALA A 588 17.36 -20.44 -6.62
CA ALA A 588 16.95 -21.46 -7.57
C ALA A 588 15.58 -21.15 -8.20
N ALA A 589 14.60 -20.73 -7.40
CA ALA A 589 13.31 -20.31 -7.89
C ALA A 589 13.40 -19.03 -8.72
N ARG A 590 14.23 -18.06 -8.32
CA ARG A 590 14.49 -16.84 -9.09
C ARG A 590 15.03 -17.16 -10.49
N ASP A 591 15.99 -18.07 -10.59
CA ASP A 591 16.57 -18.48 -11.87
C ASP A 591 15.58 -19.29 -12.72
N ASP A 592 14.73 -20.10 -12.07
CA ASP A 592 13.66 -20.85 -12.75
C ASP A 592 12.59 -19.90 -13.33
N VAL A 593 12.19 -18.87 -12.59
CA VAL A 593 11.26 -17.83 -13.11
C VAL A 593 11.87 -17.11 -14.30
N GLN A 594 13.14 -16.68 -14.21
CA GLN A 594 13.83 -16.04 -15.34
C GLN A 594 13.83 -16.95 -16.57
N ARG A 595 14.29 -18.21 -16.43
CA ARG A 595 14.38 -19.17 -17.53
C ARG A 595 13.02 -19.49 -18.15
N PHE A 596 11.97 -19.55 -17.33
CA PHE A 596 10.62 -19.78 -17.82
C PHE A 596 10.17 -18.67 -18.77
N PHE A 597 10.29 -17.40 -18.37
CA PHE A 597 9.86 -16.26 -19.18
C PHE A 597 10.87 -15.87 -20.28
N GLU A 598 12.08 -16.45 -20.29
CA GLU A 598 12.95 -16.42 -21.48
C GLU A 598 12.30 -17.12 -22.68
N THR A 599 11.55 -18.20 -22.43
CA THR A 599 10.88 -19.02 -23.45
C THR A 599 9.37 -18.71 -23.61
N HIS A 600 8.74 -18.14 -22.58
CA HIS A 600 7.33 -17.75 -22.57
C HIS A 600 7.26 -16.21 -22.46
N LYS A 601 7.37 -15.52 -23.60
CA LYS A 601 7.41 -14.05 -23.59
C LYS A 601 6.08 -13.47 -23.14
N VAL A 602 6.15 -12.42 -22.32
CA VAL A 602 5.00 -11.69 -21.79
C VAL A 602 5.12 -10.20 -22.11
N PRO A 603 4.88 -9.77 -23.37
CA PRO A 603 5.09 -8.37 -23.81
C PRO A 603 4.36 -7.33 -22.95
N ALA A 604 3.15 -7.66 -22.50
CA ALA A 604 2.34 -6.81 -21.62
C ALA A 604 2.82 -6.76 -20.14
N ALA A 605 3.85 -7.54 -19.78
CA ALA A 605 4.35 -7.68 -18.41
C ALA A 605 5.89 -7.73 -18.34
N GLU A 606 6.61 -7.20 -19.35
CA GLU A 606 8.08 -7.23 -19.38
C GLU A 606 8.70 -6.45 -18.21
N ARG A 607 8.09 -5.32 -17.84
CA ARG A 607 8.50 -4.53 -16.68
C ARG A 607 8.12 -5.22 -15.38
N ALA A 608 6.90 -5.73 -15.27
CA ALA A 608 6.47 -6.52 -14.13
C ALA A 608 7.44 -7.69 -13.86
N LEU A 609 7.89 -8.40 -14.90
CA LEU A 609 8.89 -9.46 -14.80
C LEU A 609 10.23 -8.95 -14.27
N ARG A 610 10.75 -7.84 -14.81
CA ARG A 610 12.00 -7.23 -14.32
C ARG A 610 11.88 -6.83 -12.84
N GLN A 611 10.77 -6.21 -12.47
CA GLN A 611 10.49 -5.81 -11.09
C GLN A 611 10.39 -7.02 -10.16
N SER A 612 9.73 -8.10 -10.57
CA SER A 612 9.66 -9.35 -9.81
C SER A 612 11.04 -9.95 -9.57
N LEU A 613 11.87 -10.06 -10.61
CA LEU A 613 13.23 -10.58 -10.50
C LEU A 613 14.11 -9.71 -9.59
N GLU A 614 13.99 -8.38 -9.67
CA GLU A 614 14.70 -7.47 -8.77
C GLU A 614 14.24 -7.60 -7.32
N ARG A 615 12.93 -7.75 -7.07
CA ARG A 615 12.38 -7.99 -5.72
C ARG A 615 12.88 -9.32 -5.14
N MET A 616 12.93 -10.39 -5.94
CA MET A 616 13.51 -11.66 -5.51
C MET A 616 14.99 -11.50 -5.14
N ASN A 617 15.78 -10.83 -5.98
CA ASN A 617 17.19 -10.56 -5.71
C ASN A 617 17.38 -9.74 -4.42
N SER A 618 16.54 -8.71 -4.22
CA SER A 618 16.52 -7.91 -2.99
C SER A 618 16.19 -8.76 -1.76
N CYS A 619 15.22 -9.67 -1.86
CA CYS A 619 14.86 -10.58 -0.77
C CYS A 619 16.00 -11.55 -0.42
N ILE A 620 16.60 -12.18 -1.44
CA ILE A 620 17.75 -13.10 -1.28
C ILE A 620 18.89 -12.37 -0.56
N ALA A 621 19.27 -11.18 -1.03
CA ALA A 621 20.34 -10.40 -0.44
C ALA A 621 20.03 -9.94 0.99
N LEU A 622 18.76 -9.60 1.29
CA LEU A 622 18.34 -9.24 2.64
C LEU A 622 18.38 -10.44 3.59
N ARG A 623 17.96 -11.62 3.13
CA ARG A 623 17.98 -12.85 3.93
C ARG A 623 19.38 -13.16 4.46
N ASP A 624 20.38 -13.05 3.61
CA ASP A 624 21.78 -13.29 3.98
C ASP A 624 22.29 -12.29 5.05
N ARG A 625 21.85 -11.03 4.96
CA ARG A 625 22.25 -9.97 5.91
C ARG A 625 21.45 -9.98 7.22
N THR A 626 20.27 -10.57 7.25
CA THR A 626 19.33 -10.45 8.38
C THR A 626 19.56 -11.49 9.47
N LEU A 627 19.98 -12.71 9.12
CA LEU A 627 19.99 -13.86 10.04
C LEU A 627 20.79 -13.59 11.33
N ALA A 628 22.04 -13.15 11.21
CA ALA A 628 22.92 -12.94 12.36
C ALA A 628 22.49 -11.75 13.24
N PRO A 629 22.21 -10.55 12.67
CA PRO A 629 21.66 -9.44 13.45
C PRO A 629 20.34 -9.76 14.16
N LEU A 630 19.43 -10.50 13.50
CA LEU A 630 18.17 -10.93 14.12
C LEU A 630 18.41 -11.84 15.33
N SER A 631 19.29 -12.84 15.19
CA SER A 631 19.65 -13.73 16.30
C SER A 631 20.28 -12.95 17.47
N ALA A 632 21.16 -11.99 17.18
CA ALA A 632 21.79 -11.15 18.19
C ALA A 632 20.78 -10.26 18.92
N PHE A 633 19.88 -9.60 18.18
CA PHE A 633 18.79 -8.81 18.73
C PHE A 633 17.93 -9.63 19.68
N LEU A 634 17.44 -10.80 19.25
CA LEU A 634 16.58 -11.65 20.07
C LEU A 634 17.27 -12.12 21.36
N LYS A 635 18.58 -12.39 21.33
CA LYS A 635 19.35 -12.71 22.55
C LYS A 635 19.41 -11.54 23.52
N SER A 636 19.65 -10.32 23.02
CA SER A 636 19.68 -9.12 23.86
C SER A 636 18.31 -8.78 24.44
N ALA A 637 17.25 -8.92 23.64
CA ALA A 637 15.88 -8.68 24.05
C ALA A 637 15.33 -9.78 24.99
N SER A 638 16.03 -10.90 25.16
CA SER A 638 15.63 -11.98 26.08
C SER A 638 16.06 -11.74 27.53
N VAL A 639 16.83 -10.70 27.80
CA VAL A 639 17.24 -10.31 29.16
C VAL A 639 16.18 -9.36 29.74
N PRO A 640 15.57 -9.67 30.90
CA PRO A 640 14.47 -8.91 31.50
C PRO A 640 14.84 -7.51 31.97
#